data_AF-A0A9C9GE90-F1
#
_entry.id   AF-A0A9C9GE90-F1
#
_cell.length_a   1.000
_cell.length_b   1.000
_cell.length_c   1.000
_cell.angle_alpha   90.00
_cell.angle_beta   90.00
_cell.angle_gamma   90.00
#
_symmetry.space_group_name_H-M   'P 1'
#
loop_
_entity.id
_entity.type
_entity.pdbx_description
1 polymer ?
#
loop_
_entity_poly.entity_id
_entity_poly.type
_entity_poly.pdbx_seq_one_letter_code
_entity_poly.pdbx_strand_id
1 'polypeptide(L)'
;NTNHVKNIRIWLDLIEASPYKFKKLLSALVVNLKLGGIFISDTDLFQRDITKLLNADIGPVYKQVKQLARVFPVYFNEIGAEGKLRDVSTMIDQIGNRKDQVIHYVRRQVHAESNNTHIELVRRVAGYWLNKERGPLLEYLPSDVASTLCEDDELYRNVHELIRAACEHFGVDHTGFLNLPEEEAAGFLNTLSHAEERDKKRLLLLLELYQLLLEKYSFETKNVKALLLRSRFFTRDEIEQIAGLMDAKQYREALEQVYKFMTLLKEVILNQEKTEAIENIYYKRHVAAGIPSMYGQYKEPKFEALGLMYRLEQVASRLMGKILEDIKLEYISAKTLNNTYEVLVLFKTGLELDGVVNQNFNSTLEMFRYSLTSISVTLSQYLNIFRFMAQHIKELINEYFIRVYDETINVVIPQIFNDSPETIARESEIFYREILSSAFLVQELDQFIANALEMINNMLENYSEAHINNMMSYNPDLAVSPLDRETLQVDNPVFLGAKAYYLKKLTAYGLPIPPGFVLTTEIYRHKETILNHPAMNEDLDRMIAGELAGMEEETGLQFGNAQKPLFLSVRSGTAISMPGAMSTFLNVGMNDKTAVALEKNPETAWMGWDSYRRFIQSWGMSHGVDRDRFDEVMGSMKKKYSVEKKASFTDKQMKELAREYKNILDEHYIYIPENPFEQLKQAISTIFDSWSSERTIAYRKHLQIADEWGTAVLVQKMVMGNRSRRSGSGVAFTHNPRLKKPGINLYGDFTP
;
A
#
# COMPACT_ATOMS: atom_id res chain seq x y z
N ASN A 1 -14.35 -23.40 37.82
CA ASN A 1 -14.03 -22.87 39.16
C ASN A 1 -14.99 -21.72 39.49
N THR A 2 -15.92 -21.86 40.44
CA THR A 2 -16.93 -20.82 40.75
C THR A 2 -16.37 -19.62 41.52
N ASN A 3 -15.17 -19.71 42.10
CA ASN A 3 -14.53 -18.64 42.85
C ASN A 3 -13.42 -17.91 42.08
N HIS A 4 -13.23 -18.21 40.79
CA HIS A 4 -12.09 -17.70 40.03
C HIS A 4 -12.04 -16.16 39.98
N VAL A 5 -13.16 -15.46 39.74
CA VAL A 5 -13.23 -13.98 39.76
C VAL A 5 -12.84 -13.41 41.14
N LYS A 6 -13.27 -14.04 42.24
CA LYS A 6 -12.88 -13.62 43.61
C LYS A 6 -11.38 -13.78 43.84
N ASN A 7 -10.80 -14.89 43.37
CA ASN A 7 -9.36 -15.13 43.48
C ASN A 7 -8.56 -14.11 42.67
N ILE A 8 -9.01 -13.78 41.46
CA ILE A 8 -8.39 -12.76 40.61
C ILE A 8 -8.41 -11.39 41.32
N ARG A 9 -9.54 -11.01 41.93
CA ARG A 9 -9.65 -9.76 42.71
C ARG A 9 -8.63 -9.65 43.83
N ILE A 10 -8.43 -10.73 44.59
CA ILE A 10 -7.42 -10.75 45.67
C ILE A 10 -6.02 -10.49 45.10
N TRP A 11 -5.68 -11.08 43.95
CA TRP A 11 -4.38 -10.86 43.31
C TRP A 11 -4.26 -9.43 42.78
N LEU A 12 -5.33 -8.87 42.20
CA LEU A 12 -5.37 -7.49 41.75
C LEU A 12 -5.20 -6.50 42.91
N ASP A 13 -5.87 -6.72 44.06
CA ASP A 13 -5.73 -5.88 45.26
C ASP A 13 -4.28 -5.88 45.79
N LEU A 14 -3.59 -7.03 45.73
CA LEU A 14 -2.18 -7.12 46.09
C LEU A 14 -1.29 -6.36 45.09
N ILE A 15 -1.54 -6.52 43.79
CA ILE A 15 -0.79 -5.83 42.73
C ILE A 15 -1.00 -4.32 42.85
N GLU A 16 -2.24 -3.86 43.06
CA GLU A 16 -2.61 -2.44 43.24
C GLU A 16 -1.77 -1.78 44.34
N ALA A 17 -1.53 -2.48 45.46
CA ALA A 17 -0.80 -1.91 46.59
C ALA A 17 0.64 -1.49 46.23
N SER A 18 1.29 -2.18 45.28
CA SER A 18 2.62 -1.81 44.79
C SER A 18 2.97 -2.59 43.51
N PRO A 19 2.52 -2.14 42.31
CA PRO A 19 2.63 -2.92 41.07
C PRO A 19 4.06 -3.40 40.77
N TYR A 20 5.06 -2.52 40.97
CA TYR A 20 6.47 -2.86 40.76
C TYR A 20 6.98 -3.99 41.65
N LYS A 21 6.62 -4.00 42.95
CA LYS A 21 7.05 -5.06 43.89
C LYS A 21 6.38 -6.39 43.57
N PHE A 22 5.14 -6.36 43.08
CA PHE A 22 4.34 -7.54 42.75
C PHE A 22 4.45 -7.95 41.28
N LYS A 23 5.48 -7.52 40.54
CA LYS A 23 5.68 -7.89 39.12
C LYS A 23 5.63 -9.40 38.85
N LYS A 24 6.16 -10.23 39.75
CA LYS A 24 6.13 -11.70 39.62
C LYS A 24 4.72 -12.26 39.80
N LEU A 25 3.94 -11.69 40.71
CA LEU A 25 2.54 -12.05 40.91
C LEU A 25 1.71 -11.66 39.69
N LEU A 26 2.00 -10.48 39.11
CA LEU A 26 1.40 -10.02 37.87
C LEU A 26 1.70 -11.00 36.71
N SER A 27 2.97 -11.36 36.48
CA SER A 27 3.33 -12.37 35.47
C SER A 27 2.62 -13.71 35.70
N ALA A 28 2.58 -14.18 36.95
CA ALA A 28 1.89 -15.42 37.30
C ALA A 28 0.39 -15.34 37.02
N LEU A 29 -0.24 -14.18 37.24
CA LEU A 29 -1.65 -13.97 36.93
C LEU A 29 -1.90 -14.08 35.42
N VAL A 30 -1.07 -13.43 34.61
CA VAL A 30 -1.16 -13.52 33.14
C VAL A 30 -1.06 -14.98 32.69
N VAL A 31 -0.06 -15.73 33.18
CA VAL A 31 0.12 -17.15 32.83
C VAL A 31 -1.10 -17.98 33.22
N ASN A 32 -1.61 -17.82 34.44
CA ASN A 32 -2.79 -18.53 34.90
C ASN A 32 -4.03 -18.23 34.05
N LEU A 33 -4.24 -16.96 33.69
CA LEU A 33 -5.41 -16.55 32.92
C LEU A 33 -5.32 -16.97 31.44
N LYS A 34 -4.12 -16.95 30.85
CA LYS A 34 -3.91 -17.40 29.47
C LYS A 34 -4.05 -18.92 29.33
N LEU A 35 -3.46 -19.69 30.25
CA LEU A 35 -3.54 -21.16 30.22
C LEU A 35 -4.90 -21.69 30.70
N GLY A 36 -5.48 -21.06 31.74
CA GLY A 36 -6.71 -21.53 32.38
C GLY A 36 -8.00 -20.89 31.85
N GLY A 37 -7.89 -19.82 31.05
CA GLY A 37 -9.02 -19.02 30.58
C GLY A 37 -9.65 -18.14 31.66
N ILE A 38 -10.56 -17.27 31.23
CA ILE A 38 -11.28 -16.36 32.12
C ILE A 38 -12.74 -16.21 31.69
N PHE A 39 -13.63 -16.14 32.68
CA PHE A 39 -15.05 -15.89 32.47
C PHE A 39 -15.50 -14.73 33.38
N ILE A 40 -15.95 -13.63 32.80
CA ILE A 40 -16.47 -12.48 33.55
C ILE A 40 -17.85 -12.15 33.00
N SER A 41 -18.85 -12.11 33.88
CA SER A 41 -20.18 -11.61 33.52
C SER A 41 -20.17 -10.08 33.49
N ASP A 42 -20.91 -9.46 32.56
CA ASP A 42 -21.16 -8.01 32.58
C ASP A 42 -21.68 -7.53 33.97
N THR A 43 -22.40 -8.40 34.70
CA THR A 43 -22.98 -8.10 36.01
C THR A 43 -21.97 -8.07 37.16
N ASP A 44 -20.75 -8.57 36.96
CA ASP A 44 -19.70 -8.57 37.98
C ASP A 44 -19.08 -7.18 38.18
N LEU A 45 -19.31 -6.24 37.26
CA LEU A 45 -18.76 -4.88 37.25
C LEU A 45 -17.24 -4.84 37.41
N PHE A 46 -16.56 -5.77 36.73
CA PHE A 46 -15.11 -5.96 36.81
C PHE A 46 -14.31 -4.76 36.26
N GLN A 47 -14.97 -3.84 35.53
CA GLN A 47 -14.39 -2.55 35.13
C GLN A 47 -13.88 -1.76 36.33
N ARG A 48 -14.54 -1.86 37.49
CA ARG A 48 -14.11 -1.23 38.75
C ARG A 48 -12.74 -1.73 39.21
N ASP A 49 -12.51 -3.03 39.10
CA ASP A 49 -11.27 -3.67 39.51
C ASP A 49 -10.09 -3.24 38.60
N ILE A 50 -10.35 -3.04 37.30
CA ILE A 50 -9.38 -2.48 36.36
C ILE A 50 -9.10 -1.00 36.68
N THR A 51 -10.13 -0.18 36.89
CA THR A 51 -9.96 1.23 37.28
C THR A 51 -9.10 1.37 38.54
N LYS A 52 -9.31 0.53 39.56
CA LYS A 52 -8.47 0.52 40.77
C LYS A 52 -7.00 0.26 40.45
N LEU A 53 -6.72 -0.77 39.64
CA LEU A 53 -5.37 -1.07 39.18
C LEU A 53 -4.75 0.11 38.40
N LEU A 54 -5.49 0.76 37.51
CA LEU A 54 -5.02 1.92 36.73
C LEU A 54 -4.83 3.19 37.56
N ASN A 55 -5.44 3.27 38.74
CA ASN A 55 -5.23 4.34 39.72
C ASN A 55 -4.00 4.10 40.62
N ALA A 56 -3.30 2.97 40.47
CA ALA A 56 -2.00 2.71 41.09
C ALA A 56 -0.84 3.19 40.20
N ASP A 57 0.38 3.24 40.76
CA ASP A 57 1.59 3.59 40.00
C ASP A 57 2.05 2.44 39.11
N ILE A 58 1.43 2.34 37.93
CA ILE A 58 1.68 1.27 36.95
C ILE A 58 2.82 1.60 35.99
N GLY A 59 3.36 2.82 35.98
CA GLY A 59 4.37 3.27 35.02
C GLY A 59 5.56 2.32 34.86
N PRO A 60 6.23 1.88 35.95
CA PRO A 60 7.37 0.96 35.90
C PRO A 60 7.05 -0.43 35.34
N VAL A 61 5.78 -0.82 35.32
CA VAL A 61 5.30 -2.15 34.87
C VAL A 61 4.20 -2.03 33.81
N TYR A 62 4.16 -0.90 33.10
CA TYR A 62 3.06 -0.55 32.20
C TYR A 62 2.82 -1.63 31.15
N LYS A 63 3.88 -2.16 30.54
CA LYS A 63 3.79 -3.23 29.54
C LYS A 63 3.15 -4.50 30.11
N GLN A 64 3.53 -4.91 31.32
CA GLN A 64 2.97 -6.11 31.94
C GLN A 64 1.53 -5.89 32.38
N VAL A 65 1.21 -4.73 32.97
CA VAL A 65 -0.18 -4.35 33.29
C VAL A 65 -1.02 -4.38 32.02
N LYS A 66 -0.52 -3.85 30.90
CA LYS A 66 -1.20 -3.88 29.62
C LYS A 66 -1.35 -5.31 29.06
N GLN A 67 -0.39 -6.21 29.27
CA GLN A 67 -0.54 -7.62 28.89
C GLN A 67 -1.63 -8.32 29.72
N LEU A 68 -1.63 -8.09 31.03
CA LEU A 68 -2.68 -8.60 31.93
C LEU A 68 -4.05 -8.04 31.57
N ALA A 69 -4.12 -6.72 31.42
CA ALA A 69 -5.37 -6.02 31.22
C ALA A 69 -6.02 -6.42 29.89
N ARG A 70 -5.24 -6.76 28.86
CA ARG A 70 -5.71 -7.26 27.56
C ARG A 70 -6.44 -8.61 27.66
N VAL A 71 -6.19 -9.42 28.69
CA VAL A 71 -6.86 -10.72 28.88
C VAL A 71 -8.32 -10.56 29.31
N PHE A 72 -8.69 -9.42 29.92
CA PHE A 72 -10.04 -9.20 30.42
C PHE A 72 -10.99 -8.74 29.32
N PRO A 73 -12.09 -9.46 29.04
CA PRO A 73 -13.05 -9.09 28.00
C PRO A 73 -14.09 -8.07 28.53
N VAL A 74 -13.64 -6.97 29.13
CA VAL A 74 -14.50 -6.06 29.91
C VAL A 74 -14.57 -4.63 29.36
N TYR A 75 -13.84 -4.32 28.28
CA TYR A 75 -13.67 -2.97 27.72
C TYR A 75 -14.86 -2.48 26.90
N PHE A 76 -16.02 -2.45 27.53
CA PHE A 76 -17.26 -1.87 27.03
C PHE A 76 -17.85 -0.94 28.09
N ASN A 77 -18.52 0.10 27.62
CA ASN A 77 -19.16 1.09 28.49
C ASN A 77 -20.59 0.70 28.87
N GLU A 78 -21.27 -0.10 28.04
CA GLU A 78 -22.67 -0.49 28.21
C GLU A 78 -22.78 -1.88 28.86
N ILE A 79 -23.43 -1.96 30.01
CA ILE A 79 -23.67 -3.20 30.77
C ILE A 79 -24.93 -3.86 30.22
N GLY A 80 -24.84 -5.13 29.82
CA GLY A 80 -25.95 -5.88 29.22
C GLY A 80 -26.11 -5.63 27.71
N ALA A 81 -27.12 -6.24 27.08
CA ALA A 81 -27.46 -5.99 25.69
C ALA A 81 -28.52 -4.88 25.57
N GLU A 82 -28.08 -3.66 25.23
CA GLU A 82 -28.94 -2.52 24.92
C GLU A 82 -28.69 -2.00 23.50
N GLY A 83 -29.54 -1.07 23.05
CA GLY A 83 -29.47 -0.44 21.72
C GLY A 83 -29.41 -1.45 20.57
N LYS A 84 -28.49 -1.20 19.63
CA LYS A 84 -28.40 -1.95 18.36
C LYS A 84 -28.19 -3.45 18.56
N LEU A 85 -27.38 -3.87 19.54
CA LEU A 85 -27.13 -5.29 19.83
C LEU A 85 -28.41 -6.03 20.23
N ARG A 86 -29.27 -5.37 21.01
CA ARG A 86 -30.57 -5.91 21.41
C ARG A 86 -31.55 -5.95 20.24
N ASP A 87 -31.56 -4.92 19.41
CA ASP A 87 -32.47 -4.79 18.27
C ASP A 87 -32.17 -5.87 17.22
N VAL A 88 -30.90 -6.05 16.84
CA VAL A 88 -30.45 -7.05 15.87
C VAL A 88 -30.75 -8.48 16.35
N SER A 89 -30.37 -8.80 17.59
CA SER A 89 -30.67 -10.12 18.19
C SER A 89 -32.16 -10.40 18.35
N THR A 90 -32.99 -9.37 18.49
CA THR A 90 -34.46 -9.50 18.51
C THR A 90 -35.02 -9.71 17.11
N MET A 91 -34.52 -8.95 16.13
CA MET A 91 -35.00 -8.99 14.76
C MET A 91 -34.70 -10.35 14.10
N ILE A 92 -33.52 -10.92 14.32
CA ILE A 92 -33.15 -12.25 13.78
C ILE A 92 -34.07 -13.36 14.32
N ASP A 93 -34.43 -13.34 15.61
CA ASP A 93 -35.36 -14.30 16.25
C ASP A 93 -36.80 -14.09 15.75
N GLN A 94 -37.23 -12.83 15.57
CA GLN A 94 -38.56 -12.50 15.07
C GLN A 94 -38.79 -12.92 13.62
N ILE A 95 -37.77 -12.81 12.75
CA ILE A 95 -37.88 -13.23 11.34
C ILE A 95 -38.14 -14.74 11.23
N GLY A 96 -37.58 -15.54 12.14
CA GLY A 96 -37.88 -16.97 12.27
C GLY A 96 -39.19 -17.29 13.01
N ASN A 97 -40.02 -16.29 13.32
CA ASN A 97 -41.21 -16.40 14.17
C ASN A 97 -40.94 -17.09 15.52
N ARG A 98 -39.71 -16.97 16.05
CA ARG A 98 -39.23 -17.66 17.27
C ARG A 98 -39.32 -19.20 17.22
N LYS A 99 -39.39 -19.78 16.02
CA LYS A 99 -39.40 -21.23 15.82
C LYS A 99 -38.00 -21.82 15.82
N ASP A 100 -37.02 -21.04 15.36
CA ASP A 100 -35.59 -21.38 15.42
C ASP A 100 -35.11 -21.35 16.89
N GLN A 101 -35.06 -22.52 17.52
CA GLN A 101 -34.68 -22.65 18.94
C GLN A 101 -33.23 -22.27 19.21
N VAL A 102 -32.34 -22.42 18.22
CA VAL A 102 -30.93 -22.06 18.34
C VAL A 102 -30.81 -20.53 18.39
N ILE A 103 -31.42 -19.83 17.43
CA ILE A 103 -31.42 -18.35 17.41
C ILE A 103 -32.19 -17.79 18.61
N HIS A 104 -33.28 -18.43 19.02
CA HIS A 104 -34.00 -18.05 20.22
C HIS A 104 -33.12 -18.16 21.49
N TYR A 105 -32.33 -19.24 21.59
CA TYR A 105 -31.36 -19.42 22.66
C TYR A 105 -30.26 -18.35 22.61
N VAL A 106 -29.68 -18.08 21.43
CA VAL A 106 -28.68 -17.01 21.24
C VAL A 106 -29.23 -15.67 21.73
N ARG A 107 -30.46 -15.30 21.35
CA ARG A 107 -31.10 -14.06 21.82
C ARG A 107 -31.23 -14.04 23.34
N ARG A 108 -31.70 -15.13 23.96
CA ARG A 108 -31.85 -15.23 25.41
C ARG A 108 -30.51 -15.07 26.12
N GLN A 109 -29.45 -15.71 25.60
CA GLN A 109 -28.10 -15.61 26.14
C GLN A 109 -27.58 -14.18 26.05
N VAL A 110 -27.64 -13.56 24.86
CA VAL A 110 -27.24 -12.16 24.66
C VAL A 110 -27.99 -11.20 25.61
N HIS A 111 -29.29 -11.43 25.83
CA HIS A 111 -30.13 -10.55 26.67
C HIS A 111 -29.99 -10.78 28.18
N ALA A 112 -29.69 -12.01 28.61
CA ALA A 112 -29.70 -12.40 30.03
C ALA A 112 -28.31 -12.51 30.65
N GLU A 113 -27.35 -13.06 29.91
CA GLU A 113 -26.01 -13.40 30.40
C GLU A 113 -24.94 -12.81 29.48
N SER A 114 -24.97 -11.50 29.27
CA SER A 114 -24.00 -10.79 28.41
C SER A 114 -22.55 -11.09 28.84
N ASN A 115 -21.79 -11.78 27.96
CA ASN A 115 -20.38 -12.14 28.12
C ASN A 115 -19.72 -12.46 26.75
N ASN A 116 -18.41 -12.68 26.75
CA ASN A 116 -17.60 -12.90 25.53
C ASN A 116 -17.77 -14.27 24.85
N THR A 117 -18.30 -15.30 25.54
CA THR A 117 -18.57 -16.62 24.94
C THR A 117 -19.62 -16.56 23.83
N HIS A 118 -20.42 -15.49 23.79
CA HIS A 118 -21.41 -15.26 22.73
C HIS A 118 -20.78 -15.12 21.35
N ILE A 119 -19.55 -14.61 21.25
CA ILE A 119 -18.82 -14.54 19.97
C ILE A 119 -18.66 -15.96 19.41
N GLU A 120 -18.18 -16.88 20.25
CA GLU A 120 -17.96 -18.27 19.87
C GLU A 120 -19.28 -19.00 19.62
N LEU A 121 -20.32 -18.76 20.43
CA LEU A 121 -21.65 -19.31 20.18
C LEU A 121 -22.17 -18.92 18.79
N VAL A 122 -22.09 -17.64 18.41
CA VAL A 122 -22.53 -17.18 17.07
C VAL A 122 -21.66 -17.76 15.95
N ARG A 123 -20.34 -17.88 16.17
CA ARG A 123 -19.43 -18.54 15.23
C ARG A 123 -19.80 -20.01 15.01
N ARG A 124 -20.11 -20.75 16.08
CA ARG A 124 -20.56 -22.16 16.01
C ARG A 124 -21.93 -22.30 15.35
N VAL A 125 -22.83 -21.32 15.53
CA VAL A 125 -24.09 -21.28 14.79
C VAL A 125 -23.86 -21.09 13.29
N ALA A 126 -22.97 -20.18 12.89
CA ALA A 126 -22.60 -20.00 11.48
C ALA A 126 -21.91 -21.25 10.89
N GLY A 127 -21.01 -21.88 11.66
CA GLY A 127 -20.36 -23.14 11.29
C GLY A 127 -21.37 -24.29 11.13
N TYR A 128 -22.36 -24.37 12.03
CA TYR A 128 -23.48 -25.29 11.86
C TYR A 128 -24.22 -24.98 10.56
N TRP A 129 -24.67 -23.74 10.34
CA TRP A 129 -25.33 -23.32 9.09
C TRP A 129 -24.54 -23.71 7.83
N LEU A 130 -23.20 -23.62 7.85
CA LEU A 130 -22.36 -24.00 6.71
C LEU A 130 -22.19 -25.52 6.55
N ASN A 131 -21.89 -26.26 7.62
CA ASN A 131 -21.36 -27.63 7.51
C ASN A 131 -22.37 -28.72 7.92
N LYS A 132 -23.48 -28.37 8.57
CA LYS A 132 -24.41 -29.32 9.24
C LYS A 132 -23.80 -30.14 10.39
N GLU A 133 -22.57 -29.85 10.79
CA GLU A 133 -21.92 -30.52 11.91
C GLU A 133 -22.47 -30.04 13.25
N ARG A 134 -23.14 -30.94 13.98
CA ARG A 134 -23.74 -30.62 15.30
C ARG A 134 -22.70 -30.63 16.43
N GLY A 135 -21.70 -31.52 16.35
CA GLY A 135 -20.72 -31.77 17.40
C GLY A 135 -20.15 -30.49 18.03
N PRO A 136 -19.58 -29.57 17.24
CA PRO A 136 -18.98 -28.34 17.78
C PRO A 136 -19.97 -27.37 18.45
N LEU A 137 -21.25 -27.40 18.07
CA LEU A 137 -22.28 -26.53 18.63
C LEU A 137 -22.91 -27.11 19.90
N LEU A 138 -22.93 -28.45 20.04
CA LEU A 138 -23.53 -29.14 21.19
C LEU A 138 -22.88 -28.77 22.53
N GLU A 139 -21.59 -28.41 22.53
CA GLU A 139 -20.87 -27.98 23.75
C GLU A 139 -21.41 -26.66 24.34
N TYR A 140 -22.13 -25.87 23.54
CA TYR A 140 -22.63 -24.54 23.90
C TYR A 140 -24.15 -24.48 24.08
N LEU A 141 -24.86 -25.59 23.82
CA LEU A 141 -26.32 -25.68 23.90
C LEU A 141 -26.76 -26.58 25.06
N PRO A 142 -27.82 -26.21 25.80
CA PRO A 142 -28.45 -27.11 26.76
C PRO A 142 -29.15 -28.26 26.02
N SER A 143 -29.35 -29.38 26.72
CA SER A 143 -29.83 -30.65 26.12
C SER A 143 -31.22 -30.54 25.48
N ASP A 144 -32.08 -29.66 25.98
CA ASP A 144 -33.40 -29.35 25.43
C ASP A 144 -33.29 -28.65 24.06
N VAL A 145 -32.45 -27.62 23.94
CA VAL A 145 -32.21 -26.93 22.66
C VAL A 145 -31.46 -27.83 21.68
N ALA A 146 -30.45 -28.56 22.15
CA ALA A 146 -29.68 -29.50 21.33
C ALA A 146 -30.57 -30.56 20.65
N SER A 147 -31.61 -31.03 21.34
CA SER A 147 -32.56 -32.03 20.80
C SER A 147 -33.40 -31.53 19.63
N THR A 148 -33.48 -30.20 19.43
CA THR A 148 -34.28 -29.56 18.37
C THR A 148 -33.51 -29.36 17.07
N LEU A 149 -32.21 -29.63 17.04
CA LEU A 149 -31.39 -29.52 15.83
C LEU A 149 -31.89 -30.53 14.77
N CYS A 150 -32.45 -30.03 13.67
CA CYS A 150 -32.95 -30.82 12.55
C CYS A 150 -32.41 -30.26 11.24
N GLU A 151 -31.67 -31.09 10.49
CA GLU A 151 -31.04 -30.70 9.21
C GLU A 151 -32.04 -30.55 8.06
N ASP A 152 -33.26 -31.05 8.24
CA ASP A 152 -34.33 -31.01 7.26
C ASP A 152 -35.32 -29.87 7.50
N ASP A 153 -35.15 -29.07 8.56
CA ASP A 153 -35.98 -27.88 8.80
C ASP A 153 -35.80 -26.86 7.66
N GLU A 154 -36.91 -26.34 7.17
CA GLU A 154 -36.96 -25.34 6.10
C GLU A 154 -36.15 -24.08 6.48
N LEU A 155 -36.21 -23.68 7.76
CA LEU A 155 -35.47 -22.55 8.30
C LEU A 155 -33.95 -22.76 8.26
N TYR A 156 -33.48 -24.00 8.13
CA TYR A 156 -32.07 -24.34 8.14
C TYR A 156 -31.55 -24.61 6.73
N ARG A 157 -32.30 -25.38 5.93
CA ARG A 157 -31.92 -25.76 4.55
C ARG A 157 -31.65 -24.54 3.67
N ASN A 158 -32.52 -23.55 3.72
CA ASN A 158 -32.42 -22.35 2.88
C ASN A 158 -31.18 -21.50 3.26
N VAL A 159 -30.89 -21.37 4.56
CA VAL A 159 -29.75 -20.60 5.04
C VAL A 159 -28.43 -21.34 4.77
N HIS A 160 -28.43 -22.67 4.84
CA HIS A 160 -27.29 -23.51 4.48
C HIS A 160 -26.86 -23.32 3.02
N GLU A 161 -27.81 -23.32 2.09
CA GLU A 161 -27.52 -23.07 0.67
C GLU A 161 -26.94 -21.66 0.45
N LEU A 162 -27.47 -20.65 1.15
CA LEU A 162 -27.01 -19.27 1.07
C LEU A 162 -25.58 -19.07 1.59
N ILE A 163 -25.30 -19.53 2.81
CA ILE A 163 -23.97 -19.34 3.41
C ILE A 163 -22.91 -20.14 2.65
N ARG A 164 -23.26 -21.33 2.13
CA ARG A 164 -22.37 -22.12 1.28
C ARG A 164 -22.05 -21.40 -0.03
N ALA A 165 -23.06 -20.87 -0.72
CA ALA A 165 -22.85 -20.10 -1.94
C ALA A 165 -21.98 -18.86 -1.71
N ALA A 166 -22.16 -18.17 -0.57
CA ALA A 166 -21.33 -17.02 -0.20
C ALA A 166 -19.88 -17.43 0.11
N CYS A 167 -19.67 -18.45 0.93
CA CYS A 167 -18.34 -18.98 1.25
C CYS A 167 -17.58 -19.44 -0.01
N GLU A 168 -18.24 -20.14 -0.93
CA GLU A 168 -17.66 -20.57 -2.20
C GLU A 168 -17.30 -19.38 -3.12
N HIS A 169 -18.16 -18.34 -3.17
CA HIS A 169 -17.89 -17.13 -3.97
C HIS A 169 -16.68 -16.34 -3.48
N PHE A 170 -16.56 -16.15 -2.17
CA PHE A 170 -15.48 -15.37 -1.56
C PHE A 170 -14.22 -16.19 -1.26
N GLY A 171 -14.26 -17.53 -1.39
CA GLY A 171 -13.14 -18.41 -1.07
C GLY A 171 -12.81 -18.46 0.42
N VAL A 172 -13.83 -18.35 1.28
CA VAL A 172 -13.69 -18.26 2.74
C VAL A 172 -14.52 -19.31 3.46
N ASP A 173 -14.18 -19.62 4.71
CA ASP A 173 -15.01 -20.45 5.60
C ASP A 173 -16.09 -19.61 6.32
N HIS A 174 -16.83 -20.23 7.24
CA HIS A 174 -17.85 -19.55 8.05
C HIS A 174 -17.27 -18.39 8.89
N THR A 175 -16.02 -18.50 9.35
CA THR A 175 -15.36 -17.44 10.13
C THR A 175 -14.97 -16.28 9.22
N GLY A 176 -14.40 -16.57 8.05
CA GLY A 176 -14.08 -15.57 7.05
C GLY A 176 -15.33 -14.85 6.52
N PHE A 177 -16.45 -15.57 6.32
CA PHE A 177 -17.73 -14.97 5.95
C PHE A 177 -18.22 -13.96 7.01
N LEU A 178 -18.20 -14.36 8.29
CA LEU A 178 -18.60 -13.47 9.39
C LEU A 178 -17.74 -12.20 9.49
N ASN A 179 -16.52 -12.23 8.94
CA ASN A 179 -15.60 -11.10 8.92
C ASN A 179 -15.76 -10.17 7.69
N LEU A 180 -16.53 -10.56 6.66
CA LEU A 180 -16.75 -9.75 5.45
C LEU A 180 -17.39 -8.37 5.75
N PRO A 181 -17.13 -7.35 4.91
CA PRO A 181 -17.91 -6.12 4.92
C PRO A 181 -19.39 -6.41 4.64
N GLU A 182 -20.28 -5.76 5.40
CA GLU A 182 -21.74 -5.99 5.27
C GLU A 182 -22.25 -5.65 3.86
N GLU A 183 -21.69 -4.61 3.24
CA GLU A 183 -22.03 -4.19 1.87
C GLU A 183 -21.65 -5.23 0.81
N GLU A 184 -20.50 -5.90 0.96
CA GLU A 184 -20.05 -6.96 0.04
C GLU A 184 -20.93 -8.21 0.19
N ALA A 185 -21.20 -8.62 1.43
CA ALA A 185 -22.08 -9.75 1.71
C ALA A 185 -23.50 -9.48 1.19
N ALA A 186 -24.05 -8.28 1.43
CA ALA A 186 -25.36 -7.89 0.92
C ALA A 186 -25.38 -7.82 -0.62
N GLY A 187 -24.34 -7.25 -1.22
CA GLY A 187 -24.17 -7.18 -2.67
C GLY A 187 -24.24 -8.55 -3.33
N PHE A 188 -23.48 -9.52 -2.82
CA PHE A 188 -23.53 -10.90 -3.31
C PHE A 188 -24.90 -11.56 -3.08
N LEU A 189 -25.46 -11.49 -1.87
CA LEU A 189 -26.74 -12.13 -1.56
C LEU A 189 -27.91 -11.57 -2.40
N ASN A 190 -27.84 -10.31 -2.81
CA ASN A 190 -28.81 -9.70 -3.71
C ASN A 190 -28.77 -10.26 -5.14
N THR A 191 -27.64 -10.83 -5.58
CA THR A 191 -27.54 -11.50 -6.88
C THR A 191 -28.31 -12.83 -6.93
N LEU A 192 -28.56 -13.44 -5.78
CA LEU A 192 -29.28 -14.71 -5.64
C LEU A 192 -30.79 -14.48 -5.68
N SER A 193 -31.33 -14.30 -6.90
CA SER A 193 -32.76 -14.02 -7.14
C SER A 193 -33.71 -15.14 -6.71
N HIS A 194 -33.23 -16.38 -6.60
CA HIS A 194 -34.04 -17.55 -6.21
C HIS A 194 -34.16 -17.76 -4.69
N ALA A 195 -33.38 -17.05 -3.88
CA ALA A 195 -33.39 -17.20 -2.44
C ALA A 195 -34.42 -16.28 -1.76
N GLU A 196 -35.09 -16.77 -0.72
CA GLU A 196 -36.05 -15.98 0.05
C GLU A 196 -35.38 -14.78 0.75
N GLU A 197 -35.99 -13.60 0.63
CA GLU A 197 -35.53 -12.38 1.32
C GLU A 197 -35.45 -12.54 2.84
N ARG A 198 -36.31 -13.39 3.41
CA ARG A 198 -36.27 -13.79 4.82
C ARG A 198 -34.90 -14.34 5.22
N ASP A 199 -34.38 -15.28 4.43
CA ASP A 199 -33.18 -16.04 4.77
C ASP A 199 -31.91 -15.27 4.45
N LYS A 200 -31.91 -14.45 3.39
CA LYS A 200 -30.85 -13.44 3.14
C LYS A 200 -30.70 -12.49 4.33
N LYS A 201 -31.83 -11.96 4.84
CA LYS A 201 -31.84 -11.05 5.97
C LYS A 201 -31.39 -11.71 7.28
N ARG A 202 -31.75 -12.99 7.52
CA ARG A 202 -31.25 -13.74 8.69
C ARG A 202 -29.73 -13.90 8.65
N LEU A 203 -29.16 -14.20 7.49
CA LEU A 203 -27.72 -14.35 7.33
C LEU A 203 -26.97 -13.02 7.55
N LEU A 204 -27.47 -11.92 6.99
CA LEU A 204 -26.92 -10.58 7.22
C LEU A 204 -27.02 -10.15 8.69
N LEU A 205 -28.14 -10.43 9.36
CA LEU A 205 -28.30 -10.12 10.78
C LEU A 205 -27.41 -10.97 11.68
N LEU A 206 -27.08 -12.20 11.29
CA LEU A 206 -26.12 -13.02 12.03
C LEU A 206 -24.71 -12.42 11.92
N LEU A 207 -24.33 -11.98 10.72
CA LEU A 207 -23.08 -11.25 10.47
C LEU A 207 -23.04 -9.96 11.30
N GLU A 208 -24.09 -9.15 11.25
CA GLU A 208 -24.18 -7.91 12.04
C GLU A 208 -24.12 -8.17 13.55
N LEU A 209 -24.84 -9.20 14.05
CA LEU A 209 -24.80 -9.62 15.45
C LEU A 209 -23.38 -10.01 15.87
N TYR A 210 -22.69 -10.81 15.06
CA TYR A 210 -21.31 -11.23 15.31
C TYR A 210 -20.38 -10.01 15.38
N GLN A 211 -20.52 -9.05 14.46
CA GLN A 211 -19.72 -7.83 14.44
C GLN A 211 -19.95 -6.96 15.68
N LEU A 212 -21.20 -6.80 16.12
CA LEU A 212 -21.53 -6.06 17.34
C LEU A 212 -20.99 -6.75 18.61
N LEU A 213 -21.01 -8.09 18.65
CA LEU A 213 -20.43 -8.85 19.75
C LEU A 213 -18.91 -8.74 19.78
N LEU A 214 -18.25 -8.77 18.61
CA LEU A 214 -16.82 -8.50 18.50
C LEU A 214 -16.49 -7.08 18.97
N GLU A 215 -17.18 -6.04 18.48
CA GLU A 215 -16.89 -4.66 18.90
C GLU A 215 -17.04 -4.46 20.42
N LYS A 216 -17.99 -5.17 21.04
CA LYS A 216 -18.25 -5.12 22.48
C LYS A 216 -17.20 -5.86 23.30
N TYR A 217 -16.85 -7.10 22.93
CA TYR A 217 -16.03 -8.00 23.75
C TYR A 217 -14.60 -8.19 23.24
N SER A 218 -14.26 -7.66 22.07
CA SER A 218 -12.93 -7.67 21.48
C SER A 218 -12.44 -6.24 21.20
N PHE A 219 -11.17 -6.12 20.79
CA PHE A 219 -10.56 -4.84 20.40
C PHE A 219 -10.70 -4.55 18.90
N GLU A 220 -11.45 -5.37 18.16
CA GLU A 220 -11.66 -5.16 16.73
C GLU A 220 -12.64 -4.02 16.46
N THR A 221 -12.34 -3.21 15.44
CA THR A 221 -13.25 -2.15 14.98
C THR A 221 -13.22 -2.02 13.46
N LYS A 222 -14.39 -2.01 12.83
CA LYS A 222 -14.54 -1.73 11.39
C LYS A 222 -14.67 -0.24 11.10
N ASN A 223 -15.23 0.54 12.02
CA ASN A 223 -15.50 1.96 11.81
C ASN A 223 -14.76 2.83 12.85
N VAL A 224 -13.54 3.23 12.48
CA VAL A 224 -12.68 4.08 13.32
C VAL A 224 -13.36 5.41 13.66
N LYS A 225 -14.07 6.03 12.70
CA LYS A 225 -14.78 7.28 12.92
C LYS A 225 -15.86 7.14 13.99
N ALA A 226 -16.70 6.10 13.89
CA ALA A 226 -17.75 5.84 14.86
C ALA A 226 -17.18 5.54 16.26
N LEU A 227 -16.07 4.80 16.33
CA LEU A 227 -15.35 4.53 17.57
C LEU A 227 -14.85 5.83 18.22
N LEU A 228 -14.16 6.67 17.47
CA LEU A 228 -13.59 7.90 17.99
C LEU A 228 -14.66 8.92 18.39
N LEU A 229 -15.78 9.01 17.67
CA LEU A 229 -16.91 9.90 18.00
C LEU A 229 -17.59 9.55 19.33
N ARG A 230 -17.50 8.30 19.77
CA ARG A 230 -17.99 7.87 21.09
C ARG A 230 -17.02 8.21 22.22
N SER A 231 -15.77 8.54 21.90
CA SER A 231 -14.74 8.87 22.87
C SER A 231 -14.82 10.34 23.30
N ARG A 232 -14.33 10.63 24.50
CA ARG A 232 -14.26 11.99 25.06
C ARG A 232 -12.90 12.69 24.85
N PHE A 233 -11.93 11.98 24.28
CA PHE A 233 -10.52 12.40 24.27
C PHE A 233 -10.14 13.24 23.06
N PHE A 234 -10.95 13.22 22.00
CA PHE A 234 -10.62 13.84 20.72
C PHE A 234 -11.73 14.79 20.26
N THR A 235 -11.34 15.84 19.56
CA THR A 235 -12.25 16.81 18.97
C THR A 235 -12.85 16.28 17.67
N ARG A 236 -13.98 16.85 17.22
CA ARG A 236 -14.60 16.45 15.94
C ARG A 236 -13.67 16.71 14.75
N ASP A 237 -12.94 17.81 14.78
CA ASP A 237 -12.02 18.19 13.70
C ASP A 237 -10.88 17.17 13.54
N GLU A 238 -10.31 16.69 14.66
CA GLU A 238 -9.28 15.64 14.65
C GLU A 238 -9.83 14.30 14.09
N ILE A 239 -11.08 13.99 14.39
CA ILE A 239 -11.74 12.76 13.92
C ILE A 239 -12.08 12.85 12.42
N GLU A 240 -12.49 14.02 11.94
CA GLU A 240 -12.72 14.25 10.52
C GLU A 240 -11.41 14.24 9.73
N GLN A 241 -10.34 14.77 10.30
CA GLN A 241 -9.01 14.73 9.70
C GLN A 241 -8.54 13.29 9.45
N ILE A 242 -8.58 12.41 10.45
CA ILE A 242 -8.16 11.01 10.27
C ILE A 242 -9.04 10.27 9.25
N ALA A 243 -10.35 10.52 9.25
CA ALA A 243 -11.26 9.93 8.26
C ALA A 243 -10.90 10.39 6.84
N GLY A 244 -10.63 11.68 6.65
CA GLY A 244 -10.20 12.23 5.36
C GLY A 244 -8.86 11.66 4.88
N LEU A 245 -7.88 11.47 5.79
CA LEU A 245 -6.60 10.85 5.46
C LEU A 245 -6.77 9.39 5.03
N MET A 246 -7.64 8.63 5.70
CA MET A 246 -7.92 7.24 5.34
C MET A 246 -8.65 7.14 3.98
N ASP A 247 -9.64 8.00 3.74
CA ASP A 247 -10.38 8.05 2.46
C ASP A 247 -9.45 8.45 1.29
N ALA A 248 -8.49 9.34 1.54
CA ALA A 248 -7.46 9.74 0.58
C ALA A 248 -6.30 8.73 0.44
N LYS A 249 -6.34 7.60 1.17
CA LYS A 249 -5.28 6.57 1.21
C LYS A 249 -3.91 7.10 1.66
N GLN A 250 -3.89 8.16 2.46
CA GLN A 250 -2.68 8.72 3.07
C GLN A 250 -2.36 7.96 4.37
N TYR A 251 -1.97 6.69 4.23
CA TYR A 251 -1.87 5.76 5.36
C TYR A 251 -0.80 6.13 6.37
N ARG A 252 0.31 6.74 5.92
CA ARG A 252 1.40 7.19 6.78
C ARG A 252 0.95 8.33 7.70
N GLU A 253 0.39 9.38 7.11
CA GLU A 253 -0.13 10.53 7.85
C GLU A 253 -1.27 10.11 8.78
N ALA A 254 -2.12 9.16 8.34
CA ALA A 254 -3.13 8.56 9.19
C ALA A 254 -2.51 7.81 10.38
N LEU A 255 -1.45 7.01 10.17
CA LEU A 255 -0.77 6.29 11.25
C LEU A 255 -0.10 7.25 12.24
N GLU A 256 0.56 8.30 11.76
CA GLU A 256 1.13 9.35 12.60
C GLU A 256 0.06 10.04 13.46
N GLN A 257 -1.12 10.29 12.89
CA GLN A 257 -2.25 10.84 13.65
C GLN A 257 -2.78 9.85 14.69
N VAL A 258 -2.87 8.55 14.36
CA VAL A 258 -3.22 7.50 15.33
C VAL A 258 -2.20 7.44 16.46
N TYR A 259 -0.91 7.55 16.17
CA TYR A 259 0.14 7.59 17.20
C TYR A 259 0.03 8.81 18.11
N LYS A 260 -0.35 9.99 17.59
CA LYS A 260 -0.64 11.15 18.45
C LYS A 260 -1.80 10.88 19.40
N PHE A 261 -2.88 10.28 18.91
CA PHE A 261 -4.00 9.85 19.77
C PHE A 261 -3.54 8.85 20.83
N MET A 262 -2.75 7.85 20.45
CA MET A 262 -2.19 6.88 21.40
C MET A 262 -1.28 7.54 22.44
N THR A 263 -0.46 8.54 22.07
CA THR A 263 0.34 9.32 23.04
C THR A 263 -0.56 9.96 24.10
N LEU A 264 -1.60 10.68 23.67
CA LEU A 264 -2.55 11.33 24.58
C LEU A 264 -3.22 10.31 25.51
N LEU A 265 -3.65 9.16 24.98
CA LEU A 265 -4.25 8.10 25.80
C LEU A 265 -3.24 7.52 26.79
N LYS A 266 -1.98 7.32 26.39
CA LYS A 266 -0.92 6.85 27.28
C LYS A 266 -0.67 7.82 28.43
N GLU A 267 -0.69 9.13 28.16
CA GLU A 267 -0.59 10.17 29.18
C GLU A 267 -1.75 10.10 30.17
N VAL A 268 -2.99 9.92 29.69
CA VAL A 268 -4.17 9.73 30.56
C VAL A 268 -4.01 8.47 31.43
N ILE A 269 -3.62 7.34 30.84
CA ILE A 269 -3.47 6.06 31.55
C ILE A 269 -2.40 6.14 32.64
N LEU A 270 -1.27 6.79 32.36
CA LEU A 270 -0.12 6.89 33.26
C LEU A 270 -0.17 8.10 34.20
N ASN A 271 -1.21 8.93 34.12
CA ASN A 271 -1.36 10.08 35.01
C ASN A 271 -1.43 9.60 36.47
N GLN A 272 -0.64 10.21 37.35
CA GLN A 272 -0.59 9.88 38.78
C GLN A 272 -1.85 10.34 39.54
N GLU A 273 -2.60 11.29 39.00
CA GLU A 273 -3.88 11.70 39.56
C GLU A 273 -4.91 10.58 39.48
N LYS A 274 -5.61 10.35 40.59
CA LYS A 274 -6.69 9.36 40.64
C LYS A 274 -7.93 9.91 39.96
N THR A 275 -8.61 9.03 39.26
CA THR A 275 -9.83 9.32 38.50
C THR A 275 -10.99 8.50 39.06
N GLU A 276 -12.18 9.08 39.06
CA GLU A 276 -13.40 8.44 39.57
C GLU A 276 -14.33 8.04 38.42
N ALA A 277 -15.02 6.92 38.61
CA ALA A 277 -15.98 6.41 37.65
C ALA A 277 -17.34 7.09 37.79
N ILE A 278 -18.00 7.32 36.65
CA ILE A 278 -19.41 7.69 36.57
C ILE A 278 -20.20 6.41 36.28
N GLU A 279 -21.11 6.06 37.18
CA GLU A 279 -21.90 4.83 37.11
C GLU A 279 -23.40 5.15 37.08
N ASN A 280 -24.06 4.77 35.98
CA ASN A 280 -25.52 4.89 35.82
C ASN A 280 -26.10 3.48 35.64
N ILE A 281 -26.22 2.71 36.73
CA ILE A 281 -26.57 1.29 36.71
C ILE A 281 -27.96 1.06 37.31
N TYR A 282 -28.80 0.31 36.60
CA TYR A 282 -30.18 -0.02 36.94
C TYR A 282 -30.35 -1.53 37.10
N TYR A 283 -31.25 -1.92 38.01
CA TYR A 283 -31.59 -3.32 38.29
C TYR A 283 -33.04 -3.61 37.90
N LYS A 284 -33.28 -4.57 37.00
CA LYS A 284 -34.64 -5.03 36.69
C LYS A 284 -35.08 -6.09 37.70
N ARG A 285 -36.22 -5.84 38.35
CA ARG A 285 -36.93 -6.88 39.14
C ARG A 285 -37.75 -7.78 38.20
N HIS A 286 -37.16 -8.83 37.63
CA HIS A 286 -37.95 -9.94 37.08
C HIS A 286 -38.03 -11.07 38.11
N VAL A 287 -39.19 -11.18 38.76
CA VAL A 287 -39.48 -12.10 39.90
C VAL A 287 -39.69 -13.56 39.45
N ALA A 288 -39.64 -13.87 38.15
CA ALA A 288 -40.01 -15.21 37.66
C ALA A 288 -38.84 -16.19 37.42
N ALA A 289 -37.57 -15.81 37.58
CA ALA A 289 -36.46 -16.74 37.31
C ALA A 289 -35.12 -16.42 38.00
N GLY A 290 -35.10 -15.73 39.14
CA GLY A 290 -33.90 -15.64 40.00
C GLY A 290 -32.63 -14.97 39.43
N ILE A 291 -32.62 -14.52 38.17
CA ILE A 291 -31.46 -13.85 37.53
C ILE A 291 -31.70 -12.33 37.57
N PRO A 292 -30.96 -11.56 38.39
CA PRO A 292 -31.04 -10.10 38.39
C PRO A 292 -30.44 -9.55 37.10
N SER A 293 -31.29 -9.01 36.21
CA SER A 293 -30.81 -8.32 35.01
C SER A 293 -30.34 -6.91 35.37
N MET A 294 -29.04 -6.66 35.19
CA MET A 294 -28.40 -5.35 35.37
C MET A 294 -28.17 -4.69 34.01
N TYR A 295 -28.42 -3.39 33.92
CA TYR A 295 -28.18 -2.61 32.69
C TYR A 295 -27.78 -1.19 33.05
N GLY A 296 -26.99 -0.55 32.21
CA GLY A 296 -26.49 0.79 32.50
C GLY A 296 -25.16 1.11 31.84
N GLN A 297 -24.52 2.18 32.31
CA GLN A 297 -23.22 2.61 31.80
C GLN A 297 -22.19 2.75 32.92
N TYR A 298 -20.99 2.26 32.66
CA TYR A 298 -19.78 2.52 33.44
C TYR A 298 -18.81 3.34 32.60
N LYS A 299 -18.39 4.49 33.11
CA LYS A 299 -17.45 5.37 32.39
C LYS A 299 -16.37 5.89 33.33
N GLU A 300 -15.12 5.59 33.02
CA GLU A 300 -13.97 6.06 33.79
C GLU A 300 -12.82 6.42 32.82
N PRO A 301 -12.22 7.62 32.92
CA PRO A 301 -11.24 8.10 31.95
C PRO A 301 -10.06 7.15 31.65
N LYS A 302 -9.37 6.61 32.65
CA LYS A 302 -8.21 5.72 32.45
C LYS A 302 -8.61 4.39 31.84
N PHE A 303 -9.71 3.81 32.32
CA PHE A 303 -10.29 2.58 31.78
C PHE A 303 -10.71 2.73 30.30
N GLU A 304 -11.44 3.80 29.97
CA GLU A 304 -11.84 4.08 28.59
C GLU A 304 -10.61 4.35 27.70
N ALA A 305 -9.62 5.09 28.21
CA ALA A 305 -8.39 5.35 27.48
C ALA A 305 -7.63 4.05 27.16
N LEU A 306 -7.53 3.11 28.11
CA LEU A 306 -6.90 1.81 27.87
C LEU A 306 -7.68 0.96 26.87
N GLY A 307 -9.02 0.90 26.98
CA GLY A 307 -9.86 0.20 26.02
C GLY A 307 -9.76 0.77 24.61
N LEU A 308 -9.62 2.10 24.48
CA LEU A 308 -9.44 2.79 23.21
C LEU A 308 -8.03 2.60 22.66
N MET A 309 -7.01 2.59 23.52
CA MET A 309 -5.61 2.30 23.16
C MET A 309 -5.48 0.97 22.40
N TYR A 310 -6.05 -0.12 22.92
CA TYR A 310 -6.01 -1.42 22.23
C TYR A 310 -6.71 -1.41 20.87
N ARG A 311 -7.81 -0.66 20.73
CA ARG A 311 -8.52 -0.53 19.45
C ARG A 311 -7.70 0.27 18.45
N LEU A 312 -7.03 1.34 18.90
CA LEU A 312 -6.13 2.12 18.07
C LEU A 312 -4.87 1.35 17.66
N GLU A 313 -4.37 0.42 18.49
CA GLU A 313 -3.31 -0.51 18.08
C GLU A 313 -3.74 -1.37 16.89
N GLN A 314 -4.95 -1.90 16.89
CA GLN A 314 -5.46 -2.67 15.74
C GLN A 314 -5.61 -1.81 14.48
N VAL A 315 -5.99 -0.54 14.64
CA VAL A 315 -6.00 0.42 13.53
C VAL A 315 -4.58 0.68 13.04
N ALA A 316 -3.63 0.91 13.95
CA ALA A 316 -2.24 1.18 13.63
C ALA A 316 -1.56 0.00 12.93
N SER A 317 -1.76 -1.24 13.40
CA SER A 317 -1.24 -2.45 12.73
C SER A 317 -1.77 -2.59 11.31
N ARG A 318 -3.07 -2.31 11.06
CA ARG A 318 -3.64 -2.34 9.71
C ARG A 318 -3.04 -1.25 8.81
N LEU A 319 -2.91 -0.03 9.32
CA LEU A 319 -2.27 1.07 8.58
C LEU A 319 -0.80 0.77 8.29
N MET A 320 -0.07 0.21 9.26
CA MET A 320 1.30 -0.25 9.06
C MET A 320 1.38 -1.30 7.96
N GLY A 321 0.49 -2.30 7.96
CA GLY A 321 0.40 -3.28 6.88
C GLY A 321 0.25 -2.62 5.50
N LYS A 322 -0.62 -1.61 5.37
CA LYS A 322 -0.77 -0.84 4.12
C LYS A 322 0.48 -0.06 3.73
N ILE A 323 1.19 0.53 4.68
CA ILE A 323 2.46 1.22 4.42
C ILE A 323 3.53 0.23 3.95
N LEU A 324 3.57 -0.97 4.50
CA LEU A 324 4.52 -2.02 4.10
C LEU A 324 4.22 -2.58 2.71
N GLU A 325 2.95 -2.69 2.32
CA GLU A 325 2.53 -3.08 0.96
C GLU A 325 3.09 -2.13 -0.12
N ASP A 326 3.25 -0.83 0.21
CA ASP A 326 3.78 0.19 -0.71
C ASP A 326 5.32 0.15 -0.85
N ILE A 327 6.04 -0.48 0.09
CA ILE A 327 7.50 -0.59 0.02
C ILE A 327 7.86 -1.74 -0.92
N LYS A 328 8.20 -1.38 -2.16
CA LYS A 328 8.82 -2.30 -3.11
C LYS A 328 10.26 -2.58 -2.68
N LEU A 329 10.46 -3.70 -1.98
CA LEU A 329 11.80 -4.21 -1.65
C LEU A 329 12.44 -4.98 -2.83
N GLU A 330 11.95 -4.86 -4.07
CA GLU A 330 12.47 -5.62 -5.23
C GLU A 330 13.92 -5.28 -5.59
N TYR A 331 14.40 -4.08 -5.21
CA TYR A 331 15.81 -3.67 -5.27
C TYR A 331 16.11 -2.57 -4.25
N ILE A 332 17.39 -2.45 -3.87
CA ILE A 332 17.85 -1.44 -2.92
C ILE A 332 18.40 -0.23 -3.68
N SER A 333 17.66 0.88 -3.57
CA SER A 333 18.03 2.20 -4.07
C SER A 333 18.16 3.21 -2.92
N ALA A 334 18.65 4.42 -3.22
CA ALA A 334 18.67 5.51 -2.25
C ALA A 334 17.27 5.80 -1.68
N LYS A 335 16.23 5.72 -2.53
CA LYS A 335 14.84 5.88 -2.12
C LYS A 335 14.37 4.74 -1.22
N THR A 336 14.66 3.49 -1.59
CA THR A 336 14.29 2.31 -0.79
C THR A 336 14.90 2.38 0.62
N LEU A 337 16.17 2.76 0.72
CA LEU A 337 16.87 2.90 2.00
C LEU A 337 16.27 4.01 2.88
N ASN A 338 15.96 5.17 2.31
CA ASN A 338 15.29 6.26 3.02
C ASN A 338 13.89 5.84 3.50
N ASN A 339 13.08 5.24 2.63
CA ASN A 339 11.74 4.76 2.99
C ASN A 339 11.80 3.70 4.10
N THR A 340 12.80 2.82 4.04
CA THR A 340 13.03 1.80 5.07
C THR A 340 13.36 2.43 6.42
N TYR A 341 14.22 3.46 6.44
CA TYR A 341 14.51 4.20 7.67
C TYR A 341 13.25 4.83 8.28
N GLU A 342 12.45 5.51 7.47
CA GLU A 342 11.24 6.15 7.96
C GLU A 342 10.23 5.15 8.53
N VAL A 343 10.07 3.98 7.91
CA VAL A 343 9.22 2.91 8.44
C VAL A 343 9.76 2.33 9.75
N LEU A 344 11.08 2.18 9.88
CA LEU A 344 11.68 1.75 11.15
C LEU A 344 11.44 2.79 12.27
N VAL A 345 11.36 4.08 11.95
CA VAL A 345 10.96 5.12 12.92
C VAL A 345 9.49 4.95 13.34
N LEU A 346 8.60 4.60 12.42
CA LEU A 346 7.20 4.29 12.75
C LEU A 346 7.08 3.05 13.64
N PHE A 347 7.89 2.01 13.39
CA PHE A 347 7.97 0.83 14.26
C PHE A 347 8.47 1.18 15.67
N LYS A 348 9.58 1.92 15.75
CA LYS A 348 10.13 2.41 17.02
C LYS A 348 9.07 3.16 17.82
N THR A 349 8.37 4.10 17.18
CA THR A 349 7.33 4.91 17.83
C THR A 349 6.18 4.04 18.36
N GLY A 350 5.70 3.08 17.56
CA GLY A 350 4.65 2.16 17.98
C GLY A 350 5.06 1.25 19.16
N LEU A 351 6.28 0.71 19.13
CA LEU A 351 6.82 -0.10 20.24
C LEU A 351 6.97 0.72 21.53
N GLU A 352 7.46 1.96 21.43
CA GLU A 352 7.58 2.87 22.57
C GLU A 352 6.21 3.20 23.20
N LEU A 353 5.17 3.38 22.37
CA LEU A 353 3.78 3.56 22.83
C LEU A 353 3.25 2.32 23.57
N ASP A 354 3.65 1.13 23.14
CA ASP A 354 3.33 -0.14 23.80
C ASP A 354 4.11 -0.36 25.12
N GLY A 355 5.11 0.49 25.40
CA GLY A 355 5.96 0.39 26.58
C GLY A 355 7.16 -0.53 26.38
N VAL A 356 7.53 -0.80 25.14
CA VAL A 356 8.67 -1.62 24.75
C VAL A 356 9.76 -0.69 24.21
N VAL A 357 10.91 -0.64 24.90
CA VAL A 357 12.03 0.22 24.51
C VAL A 357 13.31 -0.61 24.46
N ASN A 358 14.09 -0.44 23.39
CA ASN A 358 15.41 -1.06 23.27
C ASN A 358 16.44 0.00 22.81
N GLN A 359 17.33 0.38 23.72
CA GLN A 359 18.37 1.40 23.49
C GLN A 359 19.35 1.00 22.37
N ASN A 360 19.65 -0.29 22.24
CA ASN A 360 20.58 -0.78 21.22
C ASN A 360 19.97 -0.71 19.82
N PHE A 361 18.69 -1.08 19.68
CA PHE A 361 17.93 -0.90 18.45
C PHE A 361 17.85 0.58 18.07
N ASN A 362 17.52 1.46 19.02
CA ASN A 362 17.46 2.91 18.78
C ASN A 362 18.82 3.48 18.32
N SER A 363 19.92 3.04 18.95
CA SER A 363 21.28 3.45 18.56
C SER A 363 21.66 2.95 17.17
N THR A 364 21.27 1.72 16.82
CA THR A 364 21.50 1.14 15.49
C THR A 364 20.67 1.85 14.41
N LEU A 365 19.43 2.23 14.74
CA LEU A 365 18.58 3.00 13.85
C LEU A 365 19.14 4.41 13.59
N GLU A 366 19.72 5.06 14.61
CA GLU A 366 20.45 6.32 14.41
C GLU A 366 21.72 6.11 13.57
N MET A 367 22.48 5.04 13.80
CA MET A 367 23.60 4.68 12.94
C MET A 367 23.17 4.52 11.46
N PHE A 368 22.01 3.88 11.23
CA PHE A 368 21.43 3.77 9.89
C PHE A 368 21.07 5.14 9.31
N ARG A 369 20.41 6.01 10.08
CA ARG A 369 20.11 7.38 9.65
C ARG A 369 21.35 8.14 9.17
N TYR A 370 22.43 8.09 9.95
CA TYR A 370 23.67 8.77 9.60
C TYR A 370 24.35 8.13 8.38
N SER A 371 24.26 6.80 8.22
CA SER A 371 24.85 6.13 7.07
C SER A 371 24.20 6.54 5.75
N LEU A 372 22.90 6.86 5.75
CA LEU A 372 22.18 7.37 4.56
C LEU A 372 22.72 8.71 4.03
N THR A 373 23.41 9.48 4.87
CA THR A 373 24.00 10.76 4.48
C THR A 373 25.32 10.62 3.73
N SER A 374 25.95 9.44 3.77
CA SER A 374 27.23 9.19 3.14
C SER A 374 27.12 8.25 1.96
N ILE A 375 27.57 8.72 0.80
CA ILE A 375 27.59 7.95 -0.46
C ILE A 375 28.62 6.80 -0.41
N SER A 376 29.58 6.86 0.52
CA SER A 376 30.64 5.85 0.62
C SER A 376 30.23 4.58 1.38
N VAL A 377 29.00 4.52 1.88
CA VAL A 377 28.54 3.36 2.66
C VAL A 377 28.17 2.22 1.72
N THR A 378 28.75 1.05 1.94
CA THR A 378 28.55 -0.13 1.09
C THR A 378 27.37 -0.97 1.52
N LEU A 379 26.88 -1.81 0.61
CA LEU A 379 25.78 -2.73 0.90
C LEU A 379 26.13 -3.71 2.04
N SER A 380 27.39 -4.15 2.14
CA SER A 380 27.87 -4.99 3.24
C SER A 380 27.83 -4.27 4.60
N GLN A 381 27.99 -2.95 4.64
CA GLN A 381 27.82 -2.18 5.87
C GLN A 381 26.34 -2.09 6.27
N TYR A 382 25.44 -1.88 5.29
CA TYR A 382 24.00 -1.99 5.53
C TYR A 382 23.64 -3.40 6.03
N LEU A 383 24.18 -4.47 5.45
CA LEU A 383 23.98 -5.84 5.93
C LEU A 383 24.32 -5.98 7.43
N ASN A 384 25.43 -5.40 7.88
CA ASN A 384 25.80 -5.43 9.30
C ASN A 384 24.78 -4.68 10.18
N ILE A 385 24.36 -3.49 9.75
CA ILE A 385 23.36 -2.68 10.46
C ILE A 385 22.05 -3.47 10.62
N PHE A 386 21.54 -4.09 9.55
CA PHE A 386 20.31 -4.87 9.61
C PHE A 386 20.48 -6.17 10.43
N ARG A 387 21.66 -6.80 10.43
CA ARG A 387 21.96 -7.94 11.31
C ARG A 387 21.95 -7.54 12.79
N PHE A 388 22.50 -6.37 13.12
CA PHE A 388 22.42 -5.83 14.48
C PHE A 388 20.98 -5.55 14.88
N MET A 389 20.17 -4.93 14.01
CA MET A 389 18.74 -4.74 14.27
C MET A 389 18.01 -6.06 14.51
N ALA A 390 18.22 -7.07 13.67
CA ALA A 390 17.62 -8.41 13.86
C ALA A 390 18.01 -9.03 15.21
N GLN A 391 19.27 -8.89 15.61
CA GLN A 391 19.73 -9.36 16.91
C GLN A 391 19.06 -8.59 18.07
N HIS A 392 18.94 -7.26 17.98
CA HIS A 392 18.27 -6.45 19.01
C HIS A 392 16.77 -6.72 19.10
N ILE A 393 16.11 -7.08 18.00
CA ILE A 393 14.71 -7.54 18.01
C ILE A 393 14.57 -8.84 18.79
N LYS A 394 15.47 -9.82 18.57
CA LYS A 394 15.50 -11.07 19.36
C LYS A 394 15.73 -10.81 20.85
N GLU A 395 16.62 -9.87 21.18
CA GLU A 395 16.88 -9.46 22.57
C GLU A 395 15.63 -8.82 23.20
N LEU A 396 14.95 -7.93 22.48
CA LEU A 396 13.70 -7.30 22.89
C LEU A 396 12.59 -8.34 23.12
N ILE A 397 12.42 -9.29 22.20
CA ILE A 397 11.47 -10.40 22.34
C ILE A 397 11.76 -11.17 23.62
N ASN A 398 13.03 -11.52 23.84
CA ASN A 398 13.45 -12.26 25.02
C ASN A 398 13.18 -11.46 26.32
N GLU A 399 13.50 -10.16 26.33
CA GLU A 399 13.37 -9.30 27.51
C GLU A 399 11.92 -9.07 27.92
N TYR A 400 11.03 -8.76 26.97
CA TYR A 400 9.66 -8.32 27.27
C TYR A 400 8.60 -9.41 27.19
N PHE A 401 8.87 -10.52 26.48
CA PHE A 401 7.86 -11.53 26.18
C PHE A 401 8.24 -12.95 26.63
N ILE A 402 9.52 -13.23 26.89
CA ILE A 402 9.98 -14.56 27.33
C ILE A 402 10.41 -14.55 28.80
N ARG A 403 11.49 -13.82 29.13
CA ARG A 403 12.09 -13.79 30.48
C ARG A 403 11.12 -13.36 31.58
N VAL A 404 10.14 -12.52 31.24
CA VAL A 404 9.10 -12.05 32.17
C VAL A 404 8.25 -13.20 32.70
N TYR A 405 8.11 -14.29 31.94
CA TYR A 405 7.22 -15.41 32.22
C TYR A 405 7.94 -16.73 32.51
N ASP A 406 9.20 -16.91 32.06
CA ASP A 406 9.99 -18.15 32.21
C ASP A 406 9.87 -18.78 33.61
N GLU A 407 10.13 -18.00 34.67
CA GLU A 407 10.07 -18.53 36.03
C GLU A 407 8.65 -18.93 36.43
N THR A 408 7.65 -18.12 36.06
CA THR A 408 6.25 -18.35 36.43
C THR A 408 5.62 -19.53 35.69
N ILE A 409 5.99 -19.74 34.43
CA ILE A 409 5.48 -20.84 33.59
C ILE A 409 5.91 -22.19 34.16
N ASN A 410 7.18 -22.31 34.58
CA ASN A 410 7.71 -23.53 35.21
C ASN A 410 7.05 -23.86 36.55
N VAL A 411 6.35 -22.90 37.17
CA VAL A 411 5.59 -23.11 38.41
C VAL A 411 4.11 -23.38 38.12
N VAL A 412 3.52 -22.69 37.15
CA VAL A 412 2.07 -22.72 36.89
C VAL A 412 1.66 -23.90 36.02
N ILE A 413 2.43 -24.27 34.99
CA ILE A 413 2.06 -25.40 34.11
C ILE A 413 1.86 -26.69 34.92
N PRO A 414 2.78 -27.11 35.82
CA PRO A 414 2.61 -28.32 36.61
C PRO A 414 1.39 -28.31 37.55
N GLN A 415 0.85 -27.12 37.87
CA GLN A 415 -0.33 -26.97 38.72
C GLN A 415 -1.65 -27.11 37.95
N ILE A 416 -1.66 -26.75 36.66
CA ILE A 416 -2.84 -26.81 35.79
C ILE A 416 -2.88 -28.13 35.02
N PHE A 417 -1.72 -28.59 34.55
CA PHE A 417 -1.54 -29.80 33.75
C PHE A 417 -0.75 -30.86 34.53
N ASN A 418 -0.03 -31.75 33.84
CA ASN A 418 0.87 -32.72 34.46
C ASN A 418 2.32 -32.20 34.49
N ASP A 419 3.06 -32.63 35.51
CA ASP A 419 4.46 -32.27 35.74
C ASP A 419 5.43 -33.13 34.90
N SER A 420 5.19 -33.21 33.59
CA SER A 420 6.11 -33.87 32.66
C SER A 420 6.93 -32.84 31.89
N PRO A 421 8.23 -33.07 31.65
CA PRO A 421 9.07 -32.16 30.88
C PRO A 421 8.51 -31.86 29.48
N GLU A 422 7.87 -32.85 28.85
CA GLU A 422 7.26 -32.70 27.53
C GLU A 422 6.05 -31.76 27.56
N THR A 423 5.18 -31.89 28.56
CA THR A 423 4.03 -30.99 28.70
C THR A 423 4.48 -29.58 29.02
N ILE A 424 5.46 -29.41 29.92
CA ILE A 424 6.00 -28.09 30.24
C ILE A 424 6.54 -27.42 28.98
N ALA A 425 7.35 -28.12 28.18
CA ALA A 425 7.85 -27.57 26.93
C ALA A 425 6.73 -27.20 25.94
N ARG A 426 5.74 -28.10 25.74
CA ARG A 426 4.63 -27.88 24.81
C ARG A 426 3.76 -26.70 25.19
N GLU A 427 3.28 -26.66 26.44
CA GLU A 427 2.40 -25.58 26.89
C GLU A 427 3.14 -24.24 27.00
N SER A 428 4.45 -24.26 27.32
CA SER A 428 5.30 -23.06 27.26
C SER A 428 5.39 -22.51 25.84
N GLU A 429 5.61 -23.37 24.85
CA GLU A 429 5.69 -22.96 23.44
C GLU A 429 4.36 -22.35 22.97
N ILE A 430 3.23 -22.98 23.30
CA ILE A 430 1.89 -22.46 22.98
C ILE A 430 1.69 -21.09 23.61
N PHE A 431 2.03 -20.94 24.90
CA PHE A 431 1.92 -19.66 25.61
C PHE A 431 2.78 -18.56 24.96
N TYR A 432 4.05 -18.83 24.67
CA TYR A 432 4.93 -17.84 24.05
C TYR A 432 4.46 -17.44 22.66
N ARG A 433 3.98 -18.41 21.87
CA ARG A 433 3.42 -18.13 20.55
C ARG A 433 2.20 -17.23 20.64
N GLU A 434 1.29 -17.49 21.58
CA GLU A 434 0.10 -16.67 21.80
C GLU A 434 0.46 -15.24 22.24
N ILE A 435 1.37 -15.11 23.21
CA ILE A 435 1.85 -13.81 23.70
C ILE A 435 2.48 -13.00 22.56
N LEU A 436 3.34 -13.62 21.75
CA LEU A 436 3.99 -12.96 20.61
C LEU A 436 3.00 -12.62 19.49
N SER A 437 2.03 -13.49 19.20
CA SER A 437 0.99 -13.20 18.19
C SER A 437 0.12 -12.00 18.56
N SER A 438 -0.04 -11.75 19.86
CA SER A 438 -0.77 -10.57 20.34
C SER A 438 0.11 -9.33 20.50
N ALA A 439 1.44 -9.44 20.34
CA ALA A 439 2.35 -8.33 20.55
C ALA A 439 2.18 -7.27 19.45
N PHE A 440 2.06 -6.01 19.84
CA PHE A 440 1.85 -4.92 18.90
C PHE A 440 3.12 -4.68 18.07
N LEU A 441 3.02 -4.84 16.74
CA LEU A 441 4.05 -4.56 15.72
C LEU A 441 5.35 -5.39 15.78
N VAL A 442 5.50 -6.32 16.74
CA VAL A 442 6.75 -7.07 16.93
C VAL A 442 7.00 -8.04 15.78
N GLN A 443 5.97 -8.77 15.36
CA GLN A 443 6.09 -9.75 14.26
C GLN A 443 6.28 -9.05 12.92
N GLU A 444 5.55 -7.96 12.70
CA GLU A 444 5.65 -7.15 11.50
C GLU A 444 7.04 -6.53 11.36
N LEU A 445 7.65 -6.06 12.46
CA LEU A 445 9.03 -5.56 12.47
C LEU A 445 10.05 -6.67 12.17
N ASP A 446 9.93 -7.83 12.82
CA ASP A 446 10.86 -8.95 12.61
C ASP A 446 10.81 -9.43 11.14
N GLN A 447 9.61 -9.58 10.58
CA GLN A 447 9.42 -9.95 9.18
C GLN A 447 9.98 -8.88 8.23
N PHE A 448 9.77 -7.61 8.53
CA PHE A 448 10.28 -6.52 7.70
C PHE A 448 11.82 -6.51 7.65
N ILE A 449 12.49 -6.68 8.80
CA ILE A 449 13.95 -6.78 8.87
C ILE A 449 14.45 -8.06 8.18
N ALA A 450 13.76 -9.19 8.33
CA ALA A 450 14.10 -10.44 7.65
C ALA A 450 14.03 -10.28 6.12
N ASN A 451 12.96 -9.67 5.60
CA ASN A 451 12.81 -9.39 4.16
C ASN A 451 13.91 -8.46 3.64
N ALA A 452 14.26 -7.41 4.40
CA ALA A 452 15.35 -6.52 4.04
C ALA A 452 16.71 -7.26 4.01
N LEU A 453 16.97 -8.13 4.98
CA LEU A 453 18.18 -8.97 5.00
C LEU A 453 18.24 -9.93 3.82
N GLU A 454 17.14 -10.61 3.51
CA GLU A 454 17.06 -11.52 2.35
C GLU A 454 17.37 -10.78 1.05
N MET A 455 16.79 -9.59 0.87
CA MET A 455 17.06 -8.74 -0.29
C MET A 455 18.52 -8.30 -0.38
N ILE A 456 19.11 -7.84 0.73
CA ILE A 456 20.52 -7.44 0.78
C ILE A 456 21.43 -8.63 0.39
N ASN A 457 21.18 -9.82 0.93
CA ASN A 457 21.99 -11.00 0.62
C ASN A 457 21.82 -11.42 -0.85
N ASN A 458 20.59 -11.43 -1.36
CA ASN A 458 20.31 -11.73 -2.78
C ASN A 458 21.09 -10.77 -3.70
N MET A 459 21.10 -9.47 -3.39
CA MET A 459 21.86 -8.49 -4.15
C MET A 459 23.37 -8.75 -4.11
N LEU A 460 23.92 -9.06 -2.93
CA LEU A 460 25.35 -9.38 -2.76
C LEU A 460 25.78 -10.67 -3.48
N GLU A 461 24.86 -11.63 -3.64
CA GLU A 461 25.12 -12.90 -4.32
C GLU A 461 25.05 -12.79 -5.85
N ASN A 462 24.10 -11.99 -6.36
CA ASN A 462 23.77 -11.99 -7.79
C ASN A 462 24.37 -10.82 -8.59
N TYR A 463 24.90 -9.79 -7.93
CA TYR A 463 25.41 -8.60 -8.61
C TYR A 463 26.85 -8.24 -8.20
N SER A 464 27.58 -7.62 -9.13
CA SER A 464 28.92 -7.11 -8.85
C SER A 464 28.87 -5.87 -7.95
N GLU A 465 29.95 -5.59 -7.21
CA GLU A 465 30.04 -4.42 -6.33
C GLU A 465 29.79 -3.10 -7.07
N ALA A 466 30.32 -2.96 -8.31
CA ALA A 466 30.09 -1.79 -9.14
C ALA A 466 28.60 -1.61 -9.51
N HIS A 467 27.92 -2.72 -9.81
CA HIS A 467 26.50 -2.71 -10.15
C HIS A 467 25.65 -2.33 -8.92
N ILE A 468 25.94 -2.93 -7.76
CA ILE A 468 25.29 -2.62 -6.48
C ILE A 468 25.45 -1.15 -6.10
N ASN A 469 26.66 -0.61 -6.18
CA ASN A 469 26.92 0.81 -5.88
C ASN A 469 26.14 1.74 -6.81
N ASN A 470 25.99 1.36 -8.08
CA ASN A 470 25.17 2.11 -9.03
C ASN A 470 23.67 1.99 -8.72
N MET A 471 23.17 0.81 -8.30
CA MET A 471 21.78 0.64 -7.85
C MET A 471 21.46 1.50 -6.62
N MET A 472 22.33 1.47 -5.61
CA MET A 472 22.12 2.21 -4.36
C MET A 472 22.16 3.73 -4.54
N SER A 473 22.86 4.23 -5.57
CA SER A 473 22.93 5.67 -5.86
C SER A 473 21.79 6.17 -6.76
N TYR A 474 21.09 5.27 -7.46
CA TYR A 474 19.95 5.63 -8.29
C TYR A 474 18.79 6.16 -7.44
N ASN A 475 18.23 7.30 -7.86
CA ASN A 475 16.99 7.83 -7.29
C ASN A 475 15.86 7.87 -8.34
N PRO A 476 14.85 6.97 -8.24
CA PRO A 476 13.71 6.96 -9.14
C PRO A 476 12.91 8.27 -9.18
N ASP A 477 12.91 9.07 -8.11
CA ASP A 477 12.18 10.36 -8.06
C ASP A 477 12.82 11.44 -8.93
N LEU A 478 14.07 11.25 -9.33
CA LEU A 478 14.79 12.14 -10.24
C LEU A 478 14.71 11.67 -11.70
N ALA A 479 14.08 10.53 -11.97
CA ALA A 479 14.14 9.85 -13.27
C ALA A 479 13.34 10.58 -14.36
N VAL A 480 12.16 11.13 -14.02
CA VAL A 480 11.22 11.70 -15.00
C VAL A 480 10.76 13.09 -14.60
N SER A 481 10.71 13.99 -15.57
CA SER A 481 10.24 15.35 -15.42
C SER A 481 9.24 15.71 -16.53
N PRO A 482 7.94 15.83 -16.21
CA PRO A 482 6.92 16.31 -17.14
C PRO A 482 7.15 17.78 -17.50
N LEU A 483 6.67 18.22 -18.68
CA LEU A 483 6.82 19.62 -19.11
C LEU A 483 5.73 20.56 -18.55
N ASP A 484 4.61 20.01 -18.10
CA ASP A 484 3.40 20.74 -17.68
C ASP A 484 3.37 21.10 -16.19
N ARG A 485 4.13 20.38 -15.35
CA ARG A 485 4.22 20.59 -13.89
C ARG A 485 5.65 20.78 -13.41
N GLU A 486 5.83 21.55 -12.34
CA GLU A 486 7.15 21.78 -11.74
C GLU A 486 7.69 20.53 -11.04
N THR A 487 9.00 20.28 -11.21
CA THR A 487 9.74 19.24 -10.51
C THR A 487 11.05 19.83 -9.98
N LEU A 488 10.95 20.53 -8.84
CA LEU A 488 11.98 21.45 -8.32
C LEU A 488 13.40 20.84 -8.25
N GLN A 489 13.52 19.55 -7.92
CA GLN A 489 14.82 18.89 -7.78
C GLN A 489 15.55 18.71 -9.11
N VAL A 490 14.81 18.53 -10.21
CA VAL A 490 15.36 18.22 -11.54
C VAL A 490 15.16 19.34 -12.55
N ASP A 491 14.44 20.41 -12.23
CA ASP A 491 14.16 21.54 -13.14
C ASP A 491 15.38 22.45 -13.36
N ASN A 492 16.44 21.88 -13.94
CA ASN A 492 17.68 22.55 -14.26
C ASN A 492 18.37 21.88 -15.47
N PRO A 493 19.32 22.57 -16.13
CA PRO A 493 20.01 22.03 -17.30
C PRO A 493 20.85 20.76 -17.04
N VAL A 494 21.23 20.48 -15.79
CA VAL A 494 22.02 19.28 -15.45
C VAL A 494 21.18 18.02 -15.62
N PHE A 495 19.93 18.04 -15.18
CA PHE A 495 19.02 16.89 -15.27
C PHE A 495 18.24 16.85 -16.59
N LEU A 496 17.70 17.98 -17.05
CA LEU A 496 16.82 17.99 -18.24
C LEU A 496 17.58 18.23 -19.55
N GLY A 497 18.83 18.69 -19.46
CA GLY A 497 19.51 19.31 -20.59
C GLY A 497 18.95 20.69 -20.94
N ALA A 498 19.72 21.48 -21.69
CA ALA A 498 19.36 22.86 -21.99
C ALA A 498 18.05 22.98 -22.78
N LYS A 499 17.84 22.12 -23.79
CA LYS A 499 16.66 22.18 -24.66
C LYS A 499 15.35 21.96 -23.88
N ALA A 500 15.29 20.88 -23.10
CA ALA A 500 14.07 20.53 -22.40
C ALA A 500 13.82 21.48 -21.22
N TYR A 501 14.87 21.92 -20.53
CA TYR A 501 14.78 22.97 -19.51
C TYR A 501 14.13 24.25 -20.06
N TYR A 502 14.60 24.75 -21.22
CA TYR A 502 13.98 25.95 -21.81
C TYR A 502 12.57 25.70 -22.31
N LEU A 503 12.25 24.52 -22.87
CA LEU A 503 10.87 24.18 -23.22
C LEU A 503 9.94 24.23 -22.00
N LYS A 504 10.37 23.63 -20.88
CA LYS A 504 9.62 23.65 -19.63
C LYS A 504 9.40 25.08 -19.10
N LYS A 505 10.42 25.95 -19.19
CA LYS A 505 10.27 27.38 -18.86
C LYS A 505 9.27 28.10 -19.79
N LEU A 506 9.28 27.81 -21.08
CA LEU A 506 8.32 28.38 -22.03
C LEU A 506 6.89 27.89 -21.73
N THR A 507 6.70 26.63 -21.37
CA THR A 507 5.41 26.09 -20.91
C THR A 507 4.93 26.82 -19.66
N ALA A 508 5.80 27.02 -18.66
CA ALA A 508 5.47 27.76 -17.45
C ALA A 508 5.10 29.24 -17.73
N TYR A 509 5.60 29.82 -18.81
CA TYR A 509 5.20 31.16 -19.29
C TYR A 509 3.90 31.16 -20.13
N GLY A 510 3.22 30.03 -20.26
CA GLY A 510 1.95 29.92 -21.00
C GLY A 510 2.10 29.95 -22.52
N LEU A 511 3.31 29.68 -23.05
CA LEU A 511 3.50 29.54 -24.49
C LEU A 511 2.96 28.19 -24.98
N PRO A 512 2.51 28.10 -26.25
CA PRO A 512 1.87 26.90 -26.79
C PRO A 512 2.91 25.82 -27.14
N ILE A 513 3.52 25.25 -26.10
CA ILE A 513 4.46 24.14 -26.20
C ILE A 513 3.66 22.83 -26.21
N PRO A 514 3.91 21.91 -27.17
CA PRO A 514 3.24 20.61 -27.16
C PRO A 514 3.59 19.81 -25.89
N PRO A 515 2.63 19.03 -25.35
CA PRO A 515 2.86 18.25 -24.14
C PRO A 515 3.92 17.17 -24.35
N GLY A 516 4.58 16.80 -23.26
CA GLY A 516 5.75 15.93 -23.27
C GLY A 516 6.35 15.79 -21.88
N PHE A 517 7.35 14.92 -21.78
CA PHE A 517 8.11 14.66 -20.57
C PHE A 517 9.57 14.40 -20.92
N VAL A 518 10.42 14.46 -19.90
CA VAL A 518 11.86 14.30 -20.00
C VAL A 518 12.29 13.14 -19.13
N LEU A 519 12.95 12.16 -19.72
CA LEU A 519 13.76 11.18 -19.01
C LEU A 519 15.11 11.85 -18.72
N THR A 520 15.41 12.07 -17.45
CA THR A 520 16.53 12.93 -17.06
C THR A 520 17.88 12.24 -17.26
N THR A 521 18.96 12.98 -17.06
CA THR A 521 20.32 12.40 -17.02
C THR A 521 20.50 11.38 -15.89
N GLU A 522 19.59 11.30 -14.91
CA GLU A 522 19.62 10.26 -13.89
C GLU A 522 19.48 8.87 -14.51
N ILE A 523 18.50 8.67 -15.40
CA ILE A 523 18.33 7.39 -16.09
C ILE A 523 19.58 7.07 -16.91
N TYR A 524 20.18 8.06 -17.58
CA TYR A 524 21.41 7.85 -18.35
C TYR A 524 22.57 7.33 -17.48
N ARG A 525 22.79 7.92 -16.29
CA ARG A 525 23.86 7.52 -15.37
C ARG A 525 23.71 6.09 -14.85
N HIS A 526 22.47 5.61 -14.79
CA HIS A 526 22.11 4.30 -14.25
C HIS A 526 21.60 3.34 -15.34
N LYS A 527 21.73 3.68 -16.64
CA LYS A 527 21.03 2.97 -17.72
C LYS A 527 21.35 1.48 -17.77
N GLU A 528 22.63 1.12 -17.64
CA GLU A 528 23.07 -0.28 -17.69
C GLU A 528 22.50 -1.06 -16.52
N THR A 529 22.46 -0.44 -15.34
CA THR A 529 21.93 -1.05 -14.13
C THR A 529 20.42 -1.23 -14.20
N ILE A 530 19.71 -0.19 -14.64
CA ILE A 530 18.25 -0.22 -14.81
C ILE A 530 17.84 -1.29 -15.83
N LEU A 531 18.49 -1.33 -17.00
CA LEU A 531 18.10 -2.25 -18.08
C LEU A 531 18.42 -3.71 -17.76
N ASN A 532 19.51 -3.97 -17.03
CA ASN A 532 19.94 -5.33 -16.66
C ASN A 532 19.22 -5.86 -15.40
N HIS A 533 18.54 -5.01 -14.63
CA HIS A 533 17.76 -5.44 -13.47
C HIS A 533 16.26 -5.48 -13.81
N PRO A 534 15.61 -6.66 -13.83
CA PRO A 534 14.22 -6.81 -14.30
C PRO A 534 13.23 -5.84 -13.63
N ALA A 535 13.26 -5.73 -12.30
CA ALA A 535 12.35 -4.85 -11.57
C ALA A 535 12.59 -3.35 -11.83
N MET A 536 13.85 -2.93 -12.03
CA MET A 536 14.17 -1.53 -12.32
C MET A 536 13.74 -1.15 -13.74
N ASN A 537 13.91 -2.08 -14.69
CA ASN A 537 13.44 -1.93 -16.06
C ASN A 537 11.92 -1.82 -16.11
N GLU A 538 11.21 -2.69 -15.38
CA GLU A 538 9.75 -2.63 -15.25
C GLU A 538 9.27 -1.33 -14.58
N ASP A 539 9.98 -0.84 -13.55
CA ASP A 539 9.71 0.46 -12.94
C ASP A 539 9.85 1.61 -13.96
N LEU A 540 10.91 1.61 -14.77
CA LEU A 540 11.09 2.62 -15.83
C LEU A 540 9.96 2.54 -16.87
N ASP A 541 9.57 1.33 -17.29
CA ASP A 541 8.46 1.12 -18.23
C ASP A 541 7.14 1.67 -17.66
N ARG A 542 6.86 1.41 -16.37
CA ARG A 542 5.69 1.96 -15.68
C ARG A 542 5.70 3.48 -15.63
N MET A 543 6.86 4.10 -15.35
CA MET A 543 6.99 5.57 -15.36
C MET A 543 6.71 6.15 -16.74
N ILE A 544 7.28 5.57 -17.80
CA ILE A 544 7.04 6.00 -19.19
C ILE A 544 5.56 5.84 -19.55
N ALA A 545 4.96 4.69 -19.22
CA ALA A 545 3.55 4.43 -19.49
C ALA A 545 2.62 5.40 -18.75
N GLY A 546 2.93 5.75 -17.50
CA GLY A 546 2.18 6.74 -16.73
C GLY A 546 2.18 8.12 -17.37
N GLU A 547 3.34 8.60 -17.82
CA GLU A 547 3.44 9.90 -18.51
C GLU A 547 2.78 9.88 -19.90
N LEU A 548 2.81 8.75 -20.59
CA LEU A 548 2.05 8.57 -21.83
C LEU A 548 0.54 8.65 -21.56
N ALA A 549 0.04 7.95 -20.54
CA ALA A 549 -1.39 7.97 -20.20
C ALA A 549 -1.88 9.39 -19.89
N GLY A 550 -1.10 10.17 -19.13
CA GLY A 550 -1.40 11.58 -18.87
C GLY A 550 -1.47 12.42 -20.16
N MET A 551 -0.53 12.19 -21.09
CA MET A 551 -0.54 12.87 -22.40
C MET A 551 -1.72 12.44 -23.30
N GLU A 552 -2.12 11.17 -23.23
CA GLU A 552 -3.29 10.66 -23.95
C GLU A 552 -4.58 11.30 -23.44
N GLU A 553 -4.72 11.43 -22.11
CA GLU A 553 -5.84 12.11 -21.46
C GLU A 553 -5.93 13.58 -21.86
N GLU A 554 -4.82 14.32 -21.77
CA GLU A 554 -4.76 15.75 -22.12
C GLU A 554 -5.10 15.99 -23.61
N THR A 555 -4.66 15.09 -24.49
CA THR A 555 -4.74 15.31 -25.94
C THR A 555 -5.95 14.66 -26.61
N GLY A 556 -6.59 13.68 -25.95
CA GLY A 556 -7.64 12.84 -26.52
C GLY A 556 -7.16 11.91 -27.66
N LEU A 557 -5.84 11.78 -27.84
CA LEU A 557 -5.19 10.86 -28.78
C LEU A 557 -4.66 9.64 -28.03
N GLN A 558 -4.34 8.56 -28.74
CA GLN A 558 -3.83 7.32 -28.15
C GLN A 558 -2.59 6.82 -28.89
N PHE A 559 -1.54 6.51 -28.14
CA PHE A 559 -0.27 6.01 -28.65
C PHE A 559 -0.45 4.59 -29.17
N GLY A 560 -0.15 4.40 -30.45
CA GLY A 560 -0.36 3.12 -31.14
C GLY A 560 -1.78 2.83 -31.63
N ASN A 561 -2.75 3.73 -31.38
CA ASN A 561 -4.09 3.60 -31.96
C ASN A 561 -4.12 4.14 -33.40
N ALA A 562 -4.42 3.29 -34.38
CA ALA A 562 -4.44 3.69 -35.78
C ALA A 562 -5.56 4.72 -36.15
N GLN A 563 -6.66 4.78 -35.38
CA GLN A 563 -7.79 5.69 -35.64
C GLN A 563 -7.60 7.08 -35.04
N LYS A 564 -6.98 7.15 -33.86
CA LYS A 564 -6.66 8.41 -33.16
C LYS A 564 -5.19 8.44 -32.75
N PRO A 565 -4.24 8.45 -33.71
CA PRO A 565 -2.85 8.22 -33.40
C PRO A 565 -2.23 9.41 -32.66
N LEU A 566 -1.62 9.12 -31.51
CA LEU A 566 -0.60 9.97 -30.90
C LEU A 566 0.75 9.58 -31.50
N PHE A 567 1.47 10.56 -32.06
CA PHE A 567 2.85 10.38 -32.51
C PHE A 567 3.79 11.18 -31.64
N LEU A 568 4.98 10.65 -31.43
CA LEU A 568 5.98 11.25 -30.55
C LEU A 568 7.24 11.63 -31.30
N SER A 569 7.92 12.66 -30.81
CA SER A 569 9.32 12.90 -31.10
C SER A 569 10.16 12.52 -29.88
N VAL A 570 11.30 11.90 -30.13
CA VAL A 570 12.26 11.49 -29.11
C VAL A 570 13.58 12.16 -29.44
N ARG A 571 14.01 13.09 -28.59
CA ARG A 571 15.11 14.03 -28.85
C ARG A 571 16.10 14.02 -27.70
N SER A 572 17.38 14.19 -28.00
CA SER A 572 18.38 14.38 -26.96
C SER A 572 18.29 15.76 -26.29
N GLY A 573 18.52 15.78 -24.98
CA GLY A 573 18.68 16.96 -24.16
C GLY A 573 20.02 16.93 -23.44
N THR A 574 21.05 17.55 -24.01
CA THR A 574 22.36 17.68 -23.36
C THR A 574 22.43 18.98 -22.55
N ALA A 575 23.13 18.97 -21.41
CA ALA A 575 23.35 20.18 -20.60
C ALA A 575 24.08 21.26 -21.40
N ILE A 576 25.07 20.84 -22.17
CA ILE A 576 25.86 21.68 -23.08
C ILE A 576 25.38 21.43 -24.51
N SER A 577 25.04 22.48 -25.25
CA SER A 577 24.48 22.36 -26.61
C SER A 577 25.49 21.76 -27.58
N MET A 578 25.11 20.65 -28.24
CA MET A 578 25.89 20.00 -29.30
C MET A 578 25.08 19.94 -30.61
N PRO A 579 25.10 20.99 -31.43
CA PRO A 579 24.30 21.05 -32.65
C PRO A 579 24.67 19.93 -33.64
N GLY A 580 23.67 19.13 -34.02
CA GLY A 580 23.80 18.09 -35.05
C GLY A 580 24.59 16.84 -34.64
N ALA A 581 25.11 16.75 -33.42
CA ALA A 581 25.92 15.60 -32.98
C ALA A 581 25.07 14.39 -32.55
N MET A 582 23.83 14.62 -32.09
CA MET A 582 22.98 13.61 -31.47
C MET A 582 21.83 13.17 -32.40
N SER A 583 21.38 11.94 -32.23
CA SER A 583 20.25 11.37 -32.96
C SER A 583 18.93 12.05 -32.58
N THR A 584 17.92 11.93 -33.44
CA THR A 584 16.54 12.41 -33.19
C THR A 584 15.57 11.55 -33.95
N PHE A 585 14.54 11.07 -33.26
CA PHE A 585 13.44 10.35 -33.87
C PHE A 585 12.20 11.23 -33.95
N LEU A 586 11.56 11.25 -35.12
CA LEU A 586 10.29 11.92 -35.35
C LEU A 586 9.27 10.88 -35.77
N ASN A 587 8.00 11.11 -35.47
CA ASN A 587 6.88 10.23 -35.80
C ASN A 587 7.00 8.81 -35.20
N VAL A 588 7.57 8.70 -34.00
CA VAL A 588 7.53 7.46 -33.21
C VAL A 588 6.06 7.11 -32.93
N GLY A 589 5.70 5.84 -33.10
CA GLY A 589 4.33 5.34 -33.14
C GLY A 589 3.80 5.08 -34.55
N MET A 590 4.53 5.48 -35.60
CA MET A 590 4.17 5.19 -36.98
C MET A 590 4.51 3.76 -37.38
N ASN A 591 3.55 3.07 -38.00
CA ASN A 591 3.69 1.74 -38.57
C ASN A 591 2.77 1.59 -39.80
N ASP A 592 2.84 0.44 -40.47
CA ASP A 592 2.02 0.16 -41.66
C ASP A 592 0.51 0.31 -41.41
N LYS A 593 0.01 -0.16 -40.25
CA LYS A 593 -1.42 -0.07 -39.88
C LYS A 593 -1.87 1.38 -39.76
N THR A 594 -1.08 2.21 -39.09
CA THR A 594 -1.39 3.63 -38.89
C THR A 594 -1.27 4.41 -40.20
N ALA A 595 -0.27 4.12 -41.04
CA ALA A 595 -0.14 4.75 -42.36
C ALA A 595 -1.34 4.45 -43.26
N VAL A 596 -1.81 3.19 -43.29
CA VAL A 596 -3.03 2.78 -44.02
C VAL A 596 -4.30 3.41 -43.42
N ALA A 597 -4.37 3.59 -42.10
CA ALA A 597 -5.51 4.29 -41.50
C ALA A 597 -5.56 5.76 -41.90
N LEU A 598 -4.41 6.45 -41.92
CA LEU A 598 -4.29 7.84 -42.38
C LEU A 598 -4.57 8.00 -43.87
N GLU A 599 -4.33 6.97 -44.69
CA GLU A 599 -4.66 6.94 -46.12
C GLU A 599 -6.16 7.06 -46.40
N LYS A 600 -7.02 6.59 -45.48
CA LYS A 600 -8.48 6.60 -45.67
C LYS A 600 -9.08 8.01 -45.77
N ASN A 601 -8.39 9.01 -45.23
CA ASN A 601 -8.81 10.41 -45.33
C ASN A 601 -7.90 11.13 -46.35
N PRO A 602 -8.47 11.67 -47.45
CA PRO A 602 -7.71 12.39 -48.48
C PRO A 602 -6.86 13.55 -47.94
N GLU A 603 -7.30 14.21 -46.86
CA GLU A 603 -6.55 15.32 -46.24
C GLU A 603 -5.28 14.85 -45.51
N THR A 604 -5.23 13.60 -45.07
CA THR A 604 -4.11 13.05 -44.30
C THR A 604 -3.30 12.01 -45.06
N ALA A 605 -3.81 11.49 -46.19
CA ALA A 605 -3.17 10.40 -46.93
C ALA A 605 -1.73 10.71 -47.34
N TRP A 606 -1.50 11.88 -47.94
CA TRP A 606 -0.15 12.29 -48.33
C TRP A 606 0.76 12.49 -47.12
N MET A 607 0.25 13.15 -46.05
CA MET A 607 1.00 13.39 -44.83
C MET A 607 1.37 12.10 -44.10
N GLY A 608 0.46 11.12 -44.04
CA GLY A 608 0.69 9.83 -43.42
C GLY A 608 1.88 9.10 -44.04
N TRP A 609 1.90 8.99 -45.37
CA TRP A 609 3.02 8.35 -46.08
C TRP A 609 4.32 9.18 -46.04
N ASP A 610 4.25 10.51 -46.12
CA ASP A 610 5.45 11.37 -45.98
C ASP A 610 6.04 11.31 -44.56
N SER A 611 5.19 11.20 -43.54
CA SER A 611 5.61 11.02 -42.14
C SER A 611 6.16 9.62 -41.90
N TYR A 612 5.58 8.59 -42.51
CA TYR A 612 6.09 7.22 -42.39
C TYR A 612 7.44 7.02 -43.07
N ARG A 613 7.64 7.51 -44.30
CA ARG A 613 8.96 7.44 -44.94
C ARG A 613 10.02 8.26 -44.19
N ARG A 614 9.64 9.38 -43.56
CA ARG A 614 10.55 10.14 -42.67
C ARG A 614 10.93 9.34 -41.43
N PHE A 615 9.97 8.67 -40.82
CA PHE A 615 10.21 7.80 -39.68
C PHE A 615 11.20 6.68 -40.06
N ILE A 616 10.96 5.98 -41.17
CA ILE A 616 11.84 4.93 -41.70
C ILE A 616 13.26 5.47 -41.95
N GLN A 617 13.38 6.63 -42.59
CA GLN A 617 14.67 7.27 -42.84
C GLN A 617 15.41 7.59 -41.54
N SER A 618 14.74 8.22 -40.57
CA SER A 618 15.33 8.51 -39.26
C SER A 618 15.78 7.25 -38.53
N TRP A 619 15.01 6.17 -38.64
CA TRP A 619 15.32 4.88 -38.05
C TRP A 619 16.52 4.19 -38.72
N GLY A 620 16.55 4.15 -40.05
CA GLY A 620 17.69 3.59 -40.79
C GLY A 620 18.98 4.34 -40.50
N MET A 621 18.93 5.68 -40.48
CA MET A 621 20.09 6.51 -40.18
C MET A 621 20.63 6.30 -38.76
N SER A 622 19.76 6.05 -37.77
CA SER A 622 20.22 5.78 -36.41
C SER A 622 20.91 4.41 -36.27
N HIS A 623 20.68 3.50 -37.22
CA HIS A 623 21.31 2.17 -37.30
C HIS A 623 22.44 2.12 -38.35
N GLY A 624 22.95 3.29 -38.78
CA GLY A 624 24.15 3.39 -39.61
C GLY A 624 23.93 3.44 -41.12
N VAL A 625 22.68 3.52 -41.61
CA VAL A 625 22.42 3.73 -43.04
C VAL A 625 22.74 5.18 -43.41
N ASP A 626 23.57 5.38 -44.44
CA ASP A 626 23.91 6.71 -44.91
C ASP A 626 22.67 7.43 -45.51
N ARG A 627 22.59 8.74 -45.30
CA ARG A 627 21.54 9.58 -45.87
C ARG A 627 21.53 9.51 -47.40
N ASP A 628 22.69 9.39 -48.03
CA ASP A 628 22.85 9.40 -49.47
C ASP A 628 22.04 8.27 -50.13
N ARG A 629 21.90 7.11 -49.47
CA ARG A 629 21.07 5.99 -49.96
C ARG A 629 19.59 6.37 -50.05
N PHE A 630 19.07 7.10 -49.07
CA PHE A 630 17.69 7.59 -49.11
C PHE A 630 17.50 8.72 -50.14
N ASP A 631 18.52 9.55 -50.34
CA ASP A 631 18.50 10.64 -51.31
C ASP A 631 18.59 10.12 -52.76
N GLU A 632 19.34 9.04 -53.00
CA GLU A 632 19.35 8.30 -54.27
C GLU A 632 17.96 7.78 -54.65
N VAL A 633 17.26 7.13 -53.72
CA VAL A 633 15.89 6.63 -53.92
C VAL A 633 14.88 7.77 -54.14
N MET A 634 15.01 8.87 -53.38
CA MET A 634 14.19 10.07 -53.61
C MET A 634 14.44 10.64 -55.02
N GLY A 635 15.70 10.70 -55.45
CA GLY A 635 16.11 11.20 -56.77
C GLY A 635 15.60 10.32 -57.92
N SER A 636 15.69 8.99 -57.78
CA SER A 636 15.21 8.04 -58.77
C SER A 636 13.68 8.12 -58.92
N MET A 637 12.95 8.24 -57.81
CA MET A 637 11.49 8.39 -57.81
C MET A 637 11.03 9.72 -58.42
N LYS A 638 11.75 10.81 -58.16
CA LYS A 638 11.49 12.11 -58.83
C LYS A 638 11.64 12.03 -60.34
N LYS A 639 12.71 11.35 -60.82
CA LYS A 639 12.94 11.10 -62.25
C LYS A 639 11.86 10.19 -62.84
N LYS A 640 11.52 9.08 -62.17
CA LYS A 640 10.48 8.12 -62.58
C LYS A 640 9.13 8.80 -62.82
N TYR A 641 8.77 9.75 -61.96
CA TYR A 641 7.49 10.46 -62.02
C TYR A 641 7.56 11.85 -62.65
N SER A 642 8.72 12.27 -63.16
CA SER A 642 8.94 13.60 -63.76
C SER A 642 8.49 14.76 -62.86
N VAL A 643 8.78 14.67 -61.55
CA VAL A 643 8.47 15.72 -60.56
C VAL A 643 9.74 16.39 -60.05
N GLU A 644 9.75 17.72 -60.01
CA GLU A 644 10.92 18.48 -59.53
C GLU A 644 11.01 18.53 -58.01
N LYS A 645 9.87 18.76 -57.34
CA LYS A 645 9.78 18.95 -55.89
C LYS A 645 9.05 17.79 -55.23
N LYS A 646 9.47 17.43 -54.01
CA LYS A 646 8.82 16.41 -53.17
C LYS A 646 7.32 16.71 -52.98
N ALA A 647 6.96 17.99 -52.81
CA ALA A 647 5.59 18.42 -52.62
C ALA A 647 4.67 18.13 -53.83
N SER A 648 5.25 17.80 -54.99
CA SER A 648 4.50 17.48 -56.21
C SER A 648 4.16 16.00 -56.36
N PHE A 649 4.62 15.12 -55.46
CA PHE A 649 4.19 13.72 -55.45
C PHE A 649 2.72 13.59 -55.04
N THR A 650 2.00 12.65 -55.65
CA THR A 650 0.69 12.18 -55.18
C THR A 650 0.84 11.31 -53.92
N ASP A 651 -0.27 11.08 -53.22
CA ASP A 651 -0.35 10.17 -52.06
C ASP A 651 0.09 8.74 -52.41
N LYS A 652 -0.32 8.22 -53.58
CA LYS A 652 0.09 6.88 -54.06
C LYS A 652 1.59 6.79 -54.35
N GLN A 653 2.17 7.83 -54.94
CA GLN A 653 3.61 7.90 -55.20
C GLN A 653 4.41 8.01 -53.89
N MET A 654 3.89 8.75 -52.90
CA MET A 654 4.51 8.83 -51.58
C MET A 654 4.47 7.48 -50.84
N LYS A 655 3.38 6.72 -50.99
CA LYS A 655 3.26 5.35 -50.46
C LYS A 655 4.30 4.40 -51.07
N GLU A 656 4.50 4.48 -52.39
CA GLU A 656 5.54 3.70 -53.07
C GLU A 656 6.95 4.10 -52.58
N LEU A 657 7.21 5.40 -52.44
CA LEU A 657 8.49 5.88 -51.89
C LEU A 657 8.73 5.37 -50.45
N ALA A 658 7.70 5.32 -49.62
CA ALA A 658 7.80 4.76 -48.27
C ALA A 658 8.16 3.27 -48.28
N ARG A 659 7.63 2.49 -49.25
CA ARG A 659 7.99 1.09 -49.44
C ARG A 659 9.45 0.93 -49.89
N GLU A 660 9.90 1.74 -50.85
CA GLU A 660 11.32 1.70 -51.26
C GLU A 660 12.26 2.05 -50.11
N TYR A 661 11.88 3.00 -49.24
CA TYR A 661 12.65 3.29 -48.03
C TYR A 661 12.66 2.12 -47.05
N LYS A 662 11.56 1.36 -46.95
CA LYS A 662 11.49 0.15 -46.13
C LYS A 662 12.40 -0.96 -46.70
N ASN A 663 12.45 -1.12 -48.01
CA ASN A 663 13.35 -2.08 -48.67
C ASN A 663 14.82 -1.80 -48.31
N ILE A 664 15.23 -0.52 -48.19
CA ILE A 664 16.58 -0.18 -47.71
C ILE A 664 16.84 -0.75 -46.32
N LEU A 665 15.88 -0.64 -45.38
CA LEU A 665 16.06 -1.21 -44.04
C LEU A 665 16.17 -2.74 -44.11
N ASP A 666 15.37 -3.40 -44.95
CA ASP A 666 15.41 -4.85 -45.13
C ASP A 666 16.76 -5.31 -45.72
N GLU A 667 17.31 -4.59 -46.71
CA GLU A 667 18.65 -4.83 -47.28
C GLU A 667 19.77 -4.75 -46.23
N HIS A 668 19.58 -3.91 -45.22
CA HIS A 668 20.52 -3.69 -44.12
C HIS A 668 20.18 -4.51 -42.86
N TYR A 669 19.17 -5.40 -42.91
CA TYR A 669 18.68 -6.20 -41.78
C TYR A 669 18.26 -5.36 -40.56
N ILE A 670 17.73 -4.15 -40.79
CA ILE A 670 17.29 -3.23 -39.75
C ILE A 670 15.80 -3.44 -39.48
N TYR A 671 15.48 -3.90 -38.28
CA TYR A 671 14.12 -4.12 -37.83
C TYR A 671 13.51 -2.88 -37.14
N ILE A 672 12.22 -2.64 -37.39
CA ILE A 672 11.39 -1.68 -36.66
C ILE A 672 10.37 -2.49 -35.84
N PRO A 673 10.32 -2.34 -34.50
CA PRO A 673 9.31 -2.98 -33.69
C PRO A 673 7.88 -2.65 -34.14
N GLU A 674 7.04 -3.66 -34.30
CA GLU A 674 5.62 -3.45 -34.61
C GLU A 674 4.86 -2.81 -33.45
N ASN A 675 5.24 -3.14 -32.21
CA ASN A 675 4.67 -2.56 -31.01
C ASN A 675 5.20 -1.12 -30.83
N PRO A 676 4.32 -0.09 -30.83
CA PRO A 676 4.71 1.31 -30.65
C PRO A 676 5.45 1.60 -29.34
N PHE A 677 5.13 0.89 -28.25
CA PHE A 677 5.82 1.04 -26.97
C PHE A 677 7.26 0.54 -27.05
N GLU A 678 7.48 -0.63 -27.65
CA GLU A 678 8.83 -1.14 -27.91
C GLU A 678 9.63 -0.24 -28.85
N GLN A 679 8.97 0.33 -29.86
CA GLN A 679 9.55 1.34 -30.75
C GLN A 679 10.01 2.59 -29.97
N LEU A 680 9.22 3.05 -28.99
CA LEU A 680 9.59 4.16 -28.11
C LEU A 680 10.78 3.80 -27.21
N LYS A 681 10.76 2.62 -26.58
CA LYS A 681 11.87 2.13 -25.74
C LYS A 681 13.18 2.06 -26.52
N GLN A 682 13.16 1.49 -27.73
CA GLN A 682 14.34 1.41 -28.57
C GLN A 682 14.81 2.80 -29.03
N ALA A 683 13.89 3.72 -29.34
CA ALA A 683 14.24 5.10 -29.66
C ALA A 683 14.91 5.81 -28.48
N ILE A 684 14.39 5.65 -27.25
CA ILE A 684 14.99 6.18 -26.03
C ILE A 684 16.41 5.61 -25.81
N SER A 685 16.57 4.28 -25.89
CA SER A 685 17.88 3.63 -25.75
C SER A 685 18.87 4.17 -26.77
N THR A 686 18.46 4.28 -28.03
CA THR A 686 19.32 4.77 -29.11
C THR A 686 19.73 6.23 -28.91
N ILE A 687 18.85 7.07 -28.34
CA ILE A 687 19.24 8.44 -27.97
C ILE A 687 20.29 8.43 -26.86
N PHE A 688 20.13 7.61 -25.81
CA PHE A 688 21.15 7.47 -24.78
C PHE A 688 22.48 6.98 -25.38
N ASP A 689 22.45 5.96 -26.23
CA ASP A 689 23.64 5.39 -26.87
C ASP A 689 24.31 6.37 -27.85
N SER A 690 23.56 7.30 -28.43
CA SER A 690 24.11 8.33 -29.32
C SER A 690 25.10 9.28 -28.61
N TRP A 691 25.07 9.34 -27.27
CA TRP A 691 26.11 10.01 -26.49
C TRP A 691 27.46 9.34 -26.68
N SER A 692 27.51 8.01 -26.80
CA SER A 692 28.75 7.26 -27.00
C SER A 692 29.12 7.08 -28.47
N SER A 693 28.43 7.74 -29.40
CA SER A 693 28.81 7.69 -30.82
C SER A 693 30.16 8.36 -31.09
N GLU A 694 30.88 7.89 -32.10
CA GLU A 694 32.20 8.45 -32.49
C GLU A 694 32.14 9.97 -32.72
N ARG A 695 31.06 10.43 -33.37
CA ARG A 695 30.82 11.85 -33.64
C ARG A 695 30.67 12.66 -32.35
N THR A 696 29.88 12.18 -31.40
CA THR A 696 29.67 12.89 -30.13
C THR A 696 30.92 12.83 -29.26
N ILE A 697 31.65 11.70 -29.22
CA ILE A 697 32.93 11.58 -28.51
C ILE A 697 33.94 12.59 -29.07
N ALA A 698 34.09 12.69 -30.39
CA ALA A 698 34.99 13.65 -31.02
C ALA A 698 34.60 15.10 -30.67
N TYR A 699 33.30 15.41 -30.67
CA TYR A 699 32.79 16.73 -30.30
C TYR A 699 33.09 17.07 -28.82
N ARG A 700 32.88 16.11 -27.91
CA ARG A 700 33.20 16.28 -26.47
C ARG A 700 34.68 16.46 -26.22
N LYS A 701 35.54 15.65 -26.87
CA LYS A 701 37.00 15.80 -26.76
C LYS A 701 37.45 17.17 -27.23
N HIS A 702 36.88 17.67 -28.33
CA HIS A 702 37.20 19.00 -28.85
C HIS A 702 36.79 20.12 -27.89
N LEU A 703 35.63 20.01 -27.25
CA LEU A 703 35.12 21.00 -26.29
C LEU A 703 35.52 20.74 -24.83
N GLN A 704 36.33 19.71 -24.56
CA GLN A 704 36.75 19.28 -23.22
C GLN A 704 35.57 19.00 -22.27
N ILE A 705 34.52 18.35 -22.80
CA ILE A 705 33.31 17.99 -22.05
C ILE A 705 33.51 16.60 -21.44
N ALA A 706 33.27 16.48 -20.13
CA ALA A 706 33.37 15.21 -19.40
C ALA A 706 32.30 14.20 -19.86
N ASP A 707 32.63 12.91 -19.82
CA ASP A 707 31.78 11.84 -20.35
C ASP A 707 30.55 11.57 -19.45
N GLU A 708 30.69 11.86 -18.15
CA GLU A 708 29.72 11.60 -17.08
C GLU A 708 28.50 12.53 -17.12
N TRP A 709 28.56 13.64 -17.88
CA TRP A 709 27.42 14.55 -18.06
C TRP A 709 26.20 13.84 -18.65
N GLY A 710 26.43 12.94 -19.61
CA GLY A 710 25.38 12.19 -20.28
C GLY A 710 24.39 13.04 -21.09
N THR A 711 23.23 12.44 -21.37
CA THR A 711 22.12 13.09 -22.07
C THR A 711 20.80 12.75 -21.42
N ALA A 712 19.88 13.72 -21.36
CA ALA A 712 18.47 13.47 -21.13
C ALA A 712 17.76 13.09 -22.45
N VAL A 713 16.55 12.55 -22.35
CA VAL A 713 15.68 12.25 -23.49
C VAL A 713 14.36 12.99 -23.33
N LEU A 714 14.08 13.88 -24.27
CA LEU A 714 12.81 14.57 -24.38
C LEU A 714 11.85 13.75 -25.26
N VAL A 715 10.74 13.32 -24.69
CA VAL A 715 9.62 12.68 -25.38
C VAL A 715 8.49 13.69 -25.47
N GLN A 716 8.07 14.05 -26.69
CA GLN A 716 7.11 15.13 -26.89
C GLN A 716 6.13 14.80 -28.01
N LYS A 717 4.86 15.18 -27.84
CA LYS A 717 3.83 15.09 -28.88
C LYS A 717 4.30 15.74 -30.18
N MET A 718 4.13 15.02 -31.29
CA MET A 718 4.37 15.56 -32.63
C MET A 718 3.31 16.59 -33.01
N VAL A 719 3.78 17.67 -33.65
CA VAL A 719 2.94 18.61 -34.38
C VAL A 719 3.33 18.55 -35.86
N MET A 720 2.34 18.38 -36.74
CA MET A 720 2.57 18.08 -38.15
C MET A 720 2.63 19.35 -39.00
N GLY A 721 3.85 19.83 -39.27
CA GLY A 721 4.08 20.94 -40.20
C GLY A 721 3.81 20.59 -41.67
N ASN A 722 3.70 19.31 -42.00
CA ASN A 722 3.48 18.80 -43.36
C ASN A 722 2.02 18.34 -43.63
N ARG A 723 1.07 18.73 -42.77
CA ARG A 723 -0.33 18.29 -42.88
C ARG A 723 -1.06 18.88 -44.09
N SER A 724 -0.84 20.16 -44.38
CA SER A 724 -1.52 20.87 -45.46
C SER A 724 -0.72 22.09 -45.88
N ARG A 725 -1.15 22.78 -46.93
CA ARG A 725 -0.58 24.09 -47.33
C ARG A 725 -0.80 25.22 -46.32
N ARG A 726 -1.59 24.99 -45.26
CA ARG A 726 -1.78 25.92 -44.13
C ARG A 726 -0.90 25.54 -42.93
N SER A 727 -0.04 24.55 -43.08
CA SER A 727 0.88 24.06 -42.06
C SER A 727 2.31 24.36 -42.50
N GLY A 728 3.23 24.53 -41.56
CA GLY A 728 4.63 24.78 -41.90
C GLY A 728 5.53 24.61 -40.69
N SER A 729 6.83 24.65 -40.93
CA SER A 729 7.87 24.65 -39.89
C SER A 729 8.97 25.62 -40.27
N GLY A 730 9.51 26.33 -39.29
CA GLY A 730 10.58 27.30 -39.50
C GLY A 730 11.38 27.58 -38.24
N VAL A 731 12.54 28.21 -38.43
CA VAL A 731 13.43 28.67 -37.36
C VAL A 731 13.62 30.17 -37.56
N ALA A 732 13.38 30.94 -36.50
CA ALA A 732 13.56 32.39 -36.50
C ALA A 732 14.50 32.81 -35.37
N PHE A 733 15.33 33.79 -35.65
CA PHE A 733 16.22 34.47 -34.73
C PHE A 733 15.71 35.90 -34.56
N THR A 734 15.64 36.36 -33.31
CA THR A 734 15.25 37.75 -32.99
C THR A 734 16.32 38.76 -33.35
N HIS A 735 17.56 38.30 -33.59
CA HIS A 735 18.67 39.09 -34.07
C HIS A 735 19.32 38.41 -35.27
N ASN A 736 19.62 39.17 -36.31
CA ASN A 736 20.30 38.68 -37.49
C ASN A 736 21.81 38.62 -37.20
N PRO A 737 22.43 37.42 -37.09
CA PRO A 737 23.83 37.29 -36.72
C PRO A 737 24.79 37.88 -37.77
N ARG A 738 24.29 38.22 -38.97
CA ARG A 738 25.07 38.87 -40.03
C ARG A 738 25.05 40.40 -39.92
N LEU A 739 24.17 40.98 -39.10
CA LEU A 739 24.04 42.43 -38.94
C LEU A 739 24.69 42.87 -37.62
N LYS A 740 25.59 43.87 -37.69
CA LYS A 740 26.23 44.48 -36.51
C LYS A 740 25.37 45.56 -35.84
N LYS A 741 24.06 45.62 -36.12
CA LYS A 741 23.15 46.61 -35.53
C LYS A 741 22.42 46.02 -34.32
N PRO A 742 22.42 46.71 -33.16
CA PRO A 742 21.59 46.30 -32.04
C PRO A 742 20.10 46.44 -32.38
N GLY A 743 19.25 45.64 -31.75
CA GLY A 743 17.80 45.65 -31.95
C GLY A 743 17.24 44.37 -32.58
N ILE A 744 15.90 44.27 -32.65
CA ILE A 744 15.18 43.14 -33.23
C ILE A 744 15.34 43.18 -34.75
N ASN A 745 16.03 42.19 -35.30
CA ASN A 745 16.25 42.03 -36.73
C ASN A 745 15.94 40.57 -37.07
N LEU A 746 14.71 40.30 -37.49
CA LEU A 746 14.26 38.93 -37.75
C LEU A 746 15.07 38.31 -38.90
N TYR A 747 15.63 37.14 -38.64
CA TYR A 747 16.34 36.33 -39.62
C TYR A 747 15.94 34.87 -39.41
N GLY A 748 15.81 34.09 -40.47
CA GLY A 748 15.35 32.72 -40.32
C GLY A 748 15.18 32.01 -41.65
N ASP A 749 14.80 30.74 -41.53
CA ASP A 749 14.44 29.88 -42.66
C ASP A 749 13.10 29.21 -42.34
N PHE A 750 12.23 29.08 -43.33
CA PHE A 750 10.89 28.55 -43.16
C PHE A 750 10.44 27.76 -44.39
N THR A 751 9.80 26.63 -44.12
CA THR A 751 9.20 25.75 -45.12
C THR A 751 7.68 25.74 -44.96
N PRO A 752 6.92 26.23 -45.96
CA PRO A 752 5.46 26.14 -46.00
C PRO A 752 4.96 24.76 -46.45
#